data_AF-A0A931V578-F1
#
_entry.id   AF-A0A931V578-F1
#
_cell.length_a   1.000
_cell.length_b   1.000
_cell.length_c   1.000
_cell.angle_alpha   90.00
_cell.angle_beta   90.00
_cell.angle_gamma   90.00
#
_symmetry.space_group_name_H-M   'P 1'
#
loop_
_entity.id
_entity.type
_entity.pdbx_description
1 polymer ?
#
loop_
_entity_poly.entity_id
_entity_poly.type
_entity_poly.pdbx_seq_one_letter_code
_entity_poly.pdbx_strand_id
1 'polypeptide(L)'
;MSFRRSALSFFAVVVPTALAYAAYATPASAQAEAPAVPTPTTPAPGAVPAPAPAPAPAPAAAPAEKGALIPAESTPDKKSDVTSLKSQGETAPAAAKGDAVVGSSGQVVSDDWWTHTRPLIEFHGFFRTRGEVFHNFSLGRVDSPLDNKSNLFPRPAHDSYTDLRGTDQFILGCGKGDNPTIGADAACTDKTHSSANLRFRIDPEIHISDNLRVMSQIDFLDNLVMGSTPEGYVNQPSSKGGYEYSGRAGYVPLRSFSQTQVPPVAGINSYSNSVAVKRVWAEFVTPIGQIRFGRMPSHWGLGILANSGDRIDSDWQSHADRILFVSGSRALDLYVAGAWDFPNSGKTSQSLMDQQGQPYNISQYENTHQWVLTVFRRMRPEIMRSKLAKGDVVVNGGFYGVYRQQLFASEASAPGTVNNSLSATNDLYRTGLVRVGARAFISDGWLQILTKRLRWETELVYIYGSVENPLGVSTTEYKKDDYKIRQLGAATELEYRALNDDLKLRFYSGFASGDQGVEGLAPGQGLQPRGTSDKTISTYRFHPDYRVDLILFRNILSRVQGIYYFKPGVEYDFTKTLDGEKFGGRAEVIYSRASSPVQTPGNKADLGIELDLTLFYQSKDGSLNNDPSKLGGFYAMLQYGVLFPLGGLGYLNSQVISTTGARPPEISSAQIVRLFLGVAF
;
A
#
# COMPACT_ATOMS: atom_id res chain seq x y z
N MET A 1 33.42 -43.81 -36.88
CA MET A 1 34.36 -43.33 -35.84
C MET A 1 33.52 -42.72 -34.73
N SER A 2 33.31 -43.43 -33.62
CA SER A 2 34.23 -43.56 -32.47
C SER A 2 33.88 -42.57 -31.35
N PHE A 3 33.11 -43.07 -30.37
CA PHE A 3 33.38 -42.97 -28.91
C PHE A 3 33.53 -41.56 -28.25
N ARG A 4 33.04 -41.28 -27.03
CA ARG A 4 32.37 -42.06 -25.97
C ARG A 4 31.89 -41.05 -24.90
N ARG A 5 30.79 -41.30 -24.16
CA ARG A 5 30.65 -40.96 -22.72
C ARG A 5 29.39 -41.59 -22.10
N SER A 6 29.61 -42.58 -21.24
CA SER A 6 28.64 -43.13 -20.26
C SER A 6 28.31 -42.04 -19.22
N ALA A 7 27.07 -41.86 -18.72
CA ALA A 7 26.29 -42.70 -17.77
C ALA A 7 26.99 -42.82 -16.39
N LEU A 8 26.35 -42.80 -15.20
CA LEU A 8 24.96 -43.03 -14.72
C LEU A 8 24.50 -41.83 -13.82
N SER A 9 23.20 -41.48 -13.68
CA SER A 9 22.14 -42.05 -12.79
C SER A 9 22.45 -41.94 -11.28
N PHE A 10 21.52 -41.78 -10.34
CA PHE A 10 20.05 -41.78 -10.28
C PHE A 10 19.55 -40.48 -9.55
N PHE A 11 18.28 -40.20 -9.20
CA PHE A 11 16.99 -40.92 -9.19
C PHE A 11 15.84 -39.91 -9.47
N ALA A 12 14.61 -40.37 -9.66
CA ALA A 12 13.39 -39.56 -9.66
C ALA A 12 12.22 -40.30 -8.96
N VAL A 13 11.30 -39.57 -8.32
CA VAL A 13 10.09 -40.12 -7.68
C VAL A 13 8.84 -39.75 -8.51
N VAL A 14 7.90 -40.70 -8.56
CA VAL A 14 6.81 -40.80 -9.54
C VAL A 14 5.59 -39.94 -9.17
N VAL A 15 4.93 -39.39 -10.20
CA VAL A 15 3.54 -38.92 -10.14
C VAL A 15 2.67 -39.85 -11.00
N PRO A 16 1.59 -40.44 -10.50
CA PRO A 16 0.68 -41.25 -11.31
C PRO A 16 -0.40 -40.39 -12.00
N THR A 17 -0.74 -40.76 -13.23
CA THR A 17 -1.85 -40.17 -14.00
C THR A 17 -2.91 -41.22 -14.32
N ALA A 18 -4.15 -40.75 -14.44
CA ALA A 18 -5.28 -41.35 -15.15
C ALA A 18 -5.78 -42.76 -14.75
N LEU A 19 -7.06 -42.81 -14.34
CA LEU A 19 -7.92 -43.97 -14.50
C LEU A 19 -9.20 -43.51 -15.22
N ALA A 20 -9.57 -44.21 -16.29
CA ALA A 20 -10.86 -44.07 -16.94
C ALA A 20 -11.82 -45.12 -16.38
N TYR A 21 -13.12 -44.80 -16.26
CA TYR A 21 -14.15 -45.82 -16.09
C TYR A 21 -15.47 -45.44 -16.79
N ALA A 22 -16.31 -46.46 -16.99
CA ALA A 22 -17.30 -46.52 -18.06
C ALA A 22 -18.62 -45.77 -17.81
N ALA A 23 -19.36 -45.58 -18.91
CA ALA A 23 -20.71 -45.04 -18.93
C ALA A 23 -21.74 -45.98 -18.28
N TYR A 24 -22.80 -45.37 -17.73
CA TYR A 24 -24.09 -46.02 -17.50
C TYR A 24 -25.21 -45.17 -18.11
N ALA A 25 -26.19 -45.84 -18.70
CA ALA A 25 -27.36 -45.24 -19.32
C ALA A 25 -28.49 -44.99 -18.29
N THR A 26 -29.55 -44.35 -18.76
CA THR A 26 -30.68 -43.77 -18.00
C THR A 26 -31.58 -44.81 -17.31
N PRO A 27 -32.51 -44.36 -16.45
CA PRO A 27 -33.87 -44.17 -16.97
C PRO A 27 -34.46 -42.78 -16.67
N ALA A 28 -35.49 -42.42 -17.43
CA ALA A 28 -36.32 -41.24 -17.18
C ALA A 28 -37.48 -41.57 -16.23
N SER A 29 -37.94 -40.60 -15.44
CA SER A 29 -39.21 -40.72 -14.71
C SER A 29 -39.91 -39.37 -14.48
N ALA A 30 -41.14 -39.29 -15.00
CA ALA A 30 -42.29 -38.51 -14.53
C ALA A 30 -42.16 -36.99 -14.32
N GLN A 31 -42.97 -36.25 -15.11
CA GLN A 31 -43.53 -34.98 -14.67
C GLN A 31 -44.39 -35.20 -13.41
N ALA A 32 -44.32 -34.27 -12.46
CA ALA A 32 -45.30 -34.13 -11.38
C ALA A 32 -45.80 -32.69 -11.34
N GLU A 33 -47.11 -32.51 -11.15
CA GLU A 33 -47.78 -31.20 -11.18
C GLU A 33 -47.40 -30.33 -9.98
N ALA A 34 -47.51 -29.01 -10.18
CA ALA A 34 -47.28 -28.01 -9.13
C ALA A 34 -48.44 -27.98 -8.11
N PRO A 35 -48.16 -28.02 -6.79
CA PRO A 35 -49.13 -27.63 -5.77
C PRO A 35 -49.33 -26.10 -5.76
N ALA A 36 -50.55 -25.66 -5.51
CA ALA A 36 -50.93 -24.25 -5.56
C ALA A 36 -50.31 -23.38 -4.44
N VAL A 37 -50.12 -22.10 -4.76
CA VAL A 37 -49.68 -21.05 -3.82
C VAL A 37 -50.76 -20.77 -2.76
N PRO A 38 -50.46 -20.82 -1.45
CA PRO A 38 -51.31 -20.24 -0.43
C PRO A 38 -51.06 -18.73 -0.31
N THR A 39 -52.15 -17.95 -0.36
CA THR A 39 -52.16 -16.49 -0.19
C THR A 39 -51.64 -16.09 1.20
N PRO A 40 -50.82 -15.03 1.35
CA PRO A 40 -50.37 -14.60 2.67
C PRO A 40 -51.52 -13.99 3.49
N THR A 41 -51.76 -14.53 4.69
CA THR A 41 -52.64 -13.93 5.69
C THR A 41 -51.94 -12.80 6.43
N THR A 42 -52.55 -11.61 6.45
CA THR A 42 -52.07 -10.42 7.16
C THR A 42 -52.07 -10.60 8.69
N PRO A 43 -50.95 -10.39 9.40
CA PRO A 43 -50.97 -10.27 10.86
C PRO A 43 -51.50 -8.91 11.32
N ALA A 44 -52.33 -8.90 12.36
CA ALA A 44 -52.83 -7.68 13.01
C ALA A 44 -51.71 -6.95 13.80
N PRO A 45 -51.83 -5.62 14.04
CA PRO A 45 -50.76 -4.83 14.64
C PRO A 45 -50.57 -5.13 16.13
N GLY A 46 -49.33 -5.50 16.51
CA GLY A 46 -48.91 -5.64 17.90
C GLY A 46 -48.72 -4.30 18.61
N ALA A 47 -49.01 -4.26 19.91
CA ALA A 47 -49.04 -3.02 20.70
C ALA A 47 -47.65 -2.38 20.93
N VAL A 48 -47.64 -1.04 21.01
CA VAL A 48 -46.46 -0.21 21.25
C VAL A 48 -46.07 -0.24 22.75
N PRO A 49 -44.80 -0.50 23.12
CA PRO A 49 -44.31 -0.28 24.49
C PRO A 49 -44.16 1.21 24.81
N ALA A 50 -44.54 1.62 26.02
CA ALA A 50 -44.42 3.02 26.46
C ALA A 50 -42.95 3.47 26.64
N PRO A 51 -42.62 4.75 26.40
CA PRO A 51 -41.25 5.26 26.52
C PRO A 51 -40.79 5.40 27.98
N ALA A 52 -39.48 5.19 28.20
CA ALA A 52 -38.84 5.32 29.52
C ALA A 52 -38.64 6.80 29.94
N PRO A 53 -38.56 7.10 31.26
CA PRO A 53 -38.39 8.47 31.75
C PRO A 53 -37.02 9.09 31.42
N ALA A 54 -36.99 10.42 31.26
CA ALA A 54 -35.77 11.17 30.97
C ALA A 54 -34.81 11.29 32.19
N PRO A 55 -33.48 11.41 31.98
CA PRO A 55 -32.52 11.64 33.06
C PRO A 55 -32.64 13.05 33.66
N ALA A 56 -32.35 13.17 34.96
CA ALA A 56 -32.33 14.45 35.68
C ALA A 56 -31.10 15.32 35.31
N PRO A 57 -31.22 16.67 35.39
CA PRO A 57 -30.14 17.58 35.01
C PRO A 57 -28.97 17.61 36.01
N ALA A 58 -27.75 17.85 35.50
CA ALA A 58 -26.54 17.93 36.31
C ALA A 58 -26.47 19.22 37.16
N PRO A 59 -25.86 19.21 38.36
CA PRO A 59 -25.72 20.40 39.20
C PRO A 59 -24.70 21.42 38.65
N ALA A 60 -24.94 22.70 38.94
CA ALA A 60 -24.05 23.80 38.56
C ALA A 60 -22.75 23.85 39.39
N ALA A 61 -21.71 24.47 38.82
CA ALA A 61 -20.40 24.60 39.45
C ALA A 61 -20.39 25.57 40.65
N ALA A 62 -19.57 25.24 41.65
CA ALA A 62 -19.24 26.10 42.80
C ALA A 62 -17.80 26.66 42.68
N PRO A 63 -17.48 27.80 43.33
CA PRO A 63 -16.28 28.59 43.00
C PRO A 63 -15.00 28.14 43.74
N ALA A 64 -13.86 28.66 43.26
CA ALA A 64 -12.52 28.31 43.71
C ALA A 64 -12.13 28.89 45.09
N GLU A 65 -11.41 28.09 45.89
CA GLU A 65 -10.68 28.55 47.07
C GLU A 65 -9.15 28.52 46.86
N LYS A 66 -8.45 29.46 47.50
CA LYS A 66 -6.98 29.49 47.63
C LYS A 66 -6.56 28.75 48.89
N GLY A 67 -5.54 27.89 48.82
CA GLY A 67 -5.01 27.21 50.02
C GLY A 67 -3.55 26.75 49.90
N ALA A 68 -2.66 27.51 50.54
CA ALA A 68 -1.37 27.15 51.15
C ALA A 68 -0.26 26.39 50.36
N LEU A 69 0.97 26.85 50.60
CA LEU A 69 2.25 26.26 50.17
C LEU A 69 2.69 25.12 51.11
N ILE A 70 3.37 24.11 50.56
CA ILE A 70 4.23 23.14 51.28
C ILE A 70 5.57 23.06 50.49
N PRO A 71 6.75 22.98 51.14
CA PRO A 71 8.00 23.47 50.56
C PRO A 71 8.72 22.50 49.61
N ALA A 72 9.69 23.04 48.88
CA ALA A 72 10.54 22.30 47.95
C ALA A 72 11.45 21.30 48.66
N GLU A 73 11.46 20.05 48.18
CA GLU A 73 12.47 19.04 48.53
C GLU A 73 13.59 18.97 47.49
N SER A 74 14.72 18.44 47.95
CA SER A 74 16.06 18.65 47.39
C SER A 74 16.47 17.63 46.31
N THR A 75 17.58 17.94 45.65
CA THR A 75 18.27 17.07 44.67
C THR A 75 18.58 15.67 45.22
N PRO A 76 18.44 14.58 44.43
CA PRO A 76 18.74 13.23 44.90
C PRO A 76 20.24 13.00 45.15
N ASP A 77 20.59 12.53 46.36
CA ASP A 77 21.97 12.15 46.70
C ASP A 77 22.23 10.68 46.33
N LYS A 78 23.11 10.45 45.35
CA LYS A 78 23.36 9.14 44.74
C LYS A 78 23.99 8.08 45.65
N LYS A 79 24.22 8.37 46.94
CA LYS A 79 24.78 7.42 47.92
C LYS A 79 23.72 6.65 48.72
N SER A 80 22.52 7.20 48.93
CA SER A 80 21.46 6.47 49.65
C SER A 80 20.92 5.29 48.84
N ASP A 81 20.69 5.49 47.54
CA ASP A 81 20.05 4.50 46.66
C ASP A 81 20.91 3.24 46.44
N VAL A 82 22.24 3.40 46.46
CA VAL A 82 23.19 2.25 46.37
C VAL A 82 23.16 1.40 47.65
N THR A 83 22.72 1.98 48.76
CA THR A 83 22.65 1.29 50.07
C THR A 83 21.32 0.57 50.23
N SER A 84 20.20 1.15 49.75
CA SER A 84 18.88 0.49 49.71
C SER A 84 18.82 -0.65 48.68
N LEU A 85 19.49 -0.52 47.54
CA LEU A 85 19.63 -1.62 46.55
C LEU A 85 20.44 -2.81 47.10
N LYS A 86 21.38 -2.58 48.01
CA LYS A 86 22.13 -3.67 48.67
C LYS A 86 21.30 -4.40 49.72
N SER A 87 20.56 -3.68 50.57
CA SER A 87 19.72 -4.34 51.59
C SER A 87 18.53 -5.11 51.01
N GLN A 88 18.01 -4.69 49.84
CA GLN A 88 17.02 -5.48 49.08
C GLN A 88 17.59 -6.77 48.47
N GLY A 89 18.91 -6.84 48.24
CA GLY A 89 19.59 -8.06 47.80
C GLY A 89 19.81 -9.11 48.91
N GLU A 90 19.77 -8.70 50.19
CA GLU A 90 20.09 -9.55 51.34
C GLU A 90 18.86 -10.13 52.06
N THR A 91 17.64 -9.79 51.63
CA THR A 91 16.38 -10.16 52.31
C THR A 91 15.33 -10.87 51.44
N ALA A 92 15.76 -11.58 50.39
CA ALA A 92 14.91 -12.50 49.65
C ALA A 92 14.94 -13.94 50.26
N PRO A 93 13.79 -14.56 50.59
CA PRO A 93 13.76 -15.91 51.16
C PRO A 93 14.11 -16.99 50.12
N ALA A 94 14.85 -18.01 50.55
CA ALA A 94 15.32 -19.09 49.68
C ALA A 94 14.21 -20.09 49.31
N ALA A 95 14.06 -20.38 48.01
CA ALA A 95 13.27 -21.50 47.51
C ALA A 95 13.89 -22.12 46.23
N ALA A 96 14.01 -23.45 46.23
CA ALA A 96 14.30 -24.35 45.11
C ALA A 96 15.58 -24.12 44.27
N LYS A 97 16.60 -24.97 44.53
CA LYS A 97 17.65 -25.31 43.56
C LYS A 97 17.06 -26.16 42.42
N GLY A 98 17.49 -25.95 41.18
CA GLY A 98 17.13 -26.79 40.02
C GLY A 98 17.82 -26.33 38.73
N ASP A 99 19.00 -26.88 38.48
CA ASP A 99 19.74 -27.00 37.21
C ASP A 99 19.88 -25.78 36.27
N ALA A 100 21.07 -25.19 36.33
CA ALA A 100 21.63 -24.47 35.19
C ALA A 100 22.27 -25.46 34.20
N VAL A 101 21.89 -25.39 32.92
CA VAL A 101 22.62 -26.08 31.84
C VAL A 101 23.28 -25.04 30.92
N VAL A 102 24.58 -24.90 31.07
CA VAL A 102 25.44 -24.31 30.05
C VAL A 102 25.49 -25.29 28.87
N GLY A 103 24.82 -24.95 27.77
CA GLY A 103 24.74 -25.77 26.57
C GLY A 103 26.09 -25.93 25.86
N SER A 104 26.86 -26.94 26.26
CA SER A 104 28.03 -27.39 25.51
C SER A 104 27.64 -28.05 24.18
N SER A 105 28.56 -27.99 23.22
CA SER A 105 28.53 -28.59 21.88
C SER A 105 27.76 -29.91 21.70
N GLY A 106 26.92 -29.96 20.65
CA GLY A 106 27.03 -31.09 19.70
C GLY A 106 25.87 -32.10 19.63
N GLN A 107 24.79 -31.96 20.39
CA GLN A 107 23.59 -32.81 20.22
C GLN A 107 22.30 -31.99 20.20
N VAL A 108 21.57 -32.05 19.08
CA VAL A 108 20.19 -31.58 18.98
C VAL A 108 19.30 -32.76 19.33
N VAL A 109 18.72 -32.75 20.52
CA VAL A 109 17.71 -33.74 20.94
C VAL A 109 16.36 -33.29 20.40
N SER A 110 15.57 -34.22 19.85
CA SER A 110 14.28 -33.94 19.20
C SER A 110 13.18 -33.48 20.17
N ASP A 111 13.35 -33.77 21.45
CA ASP A 111 12.23 -33.82 22.41
C ASP A 111 12.01 -32.47 23.12
N ASP A 112 12.98 -31.55 23.01
CA ASP A 112 12.92 -30.18 23.56
C ASP A 112 12.13 -29.20 22.66
N TRP A 113 11.49 -29.71 21.60
CA TRP A 113 10.69 -28.93 20.64
C TRP A 113 9.35 -28.41 21.20
N TRP A 114 8.95 -28.93 22.37
CA TRP A 114 7.61 -28.78 22.96
C TRP A 114 7.65 -28.24 24.41
N THR A 115 8.65 -27.43 24.74
CA THR A 115 8.65 -26.64 25.98
C THR A 115 7.45 -25.70 26.03
N HIS A 116 6.78 -25.65 27.18
CA HIS A 116 5.47 -25.03 27.33
C HIS A 116 5.58 -23.51 27.53
N THR A 117 5.86 -22.75 26.46
CA THR A 117 5.50 -21.33 26.46
C THR A 117 3.97 -21.21 26.50
N ARG A 118 3.45 -20.41 27.44
CA ARG A 118 2.03 -20.05 27.45
C ARG A 118 1.75 -19.24 26.18
N PRO A 119 0.60 -19.43 25.51
CA PRO A 119 0.31 -18.67 24.31
C PRO A 119 0.30 -17.17 24.64
N LEU A 120 1.22 -16.44 24.01
CA LEU A 120 1.38 -14.99 24.19
C LEU A 120 0.74 -14.30 22.97
N ILE A 121 0.00 -13.24 23.23
CA ILE A 121 -0.51 -12.35 22.21
C ILE A 121 0.15 -11.00 22.41
N GLU A 122 0.96 -10.58 21.45
CA GLU A 122 1.51 -9.23 21.38
C GLU A 122 0.67 -8.40 20.41
N PHE A 123 0.44 -7.14 20.76
CA PHE A 123 -0.25 -6.17 19.91
C PHE A 123 0.73 -5.06 19.54
N HIS A 124 1.17 -5.06 18.29
CA HIS A 124 1.89 -3.95 17.67
C HIS A 124 0.91 -3.15 16.81
N GLY A 125 1.22 -1.90 16.46
CA GLY A 125 0.42 -1.15 15.50
C GLY A 125 0.55 0.36 15.58
N PHE A 126 -0.43 1.05 15.00
CA PHE A 126 -0.53 2.50 15.10
C PHE A 126 -1.94 3.03 14.87
N PHE A 127 -2.26 4.14 15.52
CA PHE A 127 -3.32 5.06 15.09
C PHE A 127 -2.69 6.27 14.39
N ARG A 128 -3.33 6.77 13.32
CA ARG A 128 -2.94 8.03 12.68
C ARG A 128 -4.14 8.85 12.24
N THR A 129 -3.96 10.16 12.22
CA THR A 129 -4.81 11.12 11.54
C THR A 129 -3.95 12.04 10.67
N ARG A 130 -4.54 12.52 9.57
CA ARG A 130 -3.88 13.38 8.59
C ARG A 130 -4.85 14.46 8.13
N GLY A 131 -4.42 15.71 8.14
CA GLY A 131 -5.11 16.83 7.52
C GLY A 131 -4.25 17.35 6.37
N GLU A 132 -4.83 17.46 5.17
CA GLU A 132 -4.13 17.80 3.94
C GLU A 132 -4.91 18.89 3.18
N VAL A 133 -4.21 19.95 2.78
CA VAL A 133 -4.72 21.03 1.93
C VAL A 133 -3.85 21.08 0.68
N PHE A 134 -4.46 20.85 -0.47
CA PHE A 134 -3.83 20.80 -1.78
C PHE A 134 -4.32 22.01 -2.59
N HIS A 135 -3.41 22.82 -3.11
CA HIS A 135 -3.78 23.97 -3.95
C HIS A 135 -3.18 23.83 -5.34
N ASN A 136 -4.05 23.95 -6.36
CA ASN A 136 -3.68 23.97 -7.78
C ASN A 136 -2.92 22.72 -8.26
N PHE A 137 -3.31 21.52 -7.79
CA PHE A 137 -2.68 20.26 -8.20
C PHE A 137 -2.90 19.89 -9.68
N SER A 138 -3.89 20.50 -10.34
CA SER A 138 -4.01 20.47 -11.80
C SER A 138 -2.98 21.35 -12.52
N LEU A 139 -2.04 21.98 -11.80
CA LEU A 139 -0.94 22.80 -12.35
C LEU A 139 -1.41 23.99 -13.21
N GLY A 140 -2.57 24.56 -12.91
CA GLY A 140 -3.21 25.59 -13.74
C GLY A 140 -3.89 25.06 -15.00
N ARG A 141 -3.70 23.78 -15.35
CA ARG A 141 -4.28 23.15 -16.55
C ARG A 141 -5.81 23.10 -16.51
N VAL A 142 -6.40 22.95 -17.69
CA VAL A 142 -7.85 22.95 -18.00
C VAL A 142 -8.20 21.77 -18.92
N ASP A 143 -7.56 20.63 -18.69
CA ASP A 143 -7.90 19.39 -19.38
C ASP A 143 -9.37 19.01 -19.11
N SER A 144 -9.99 18.33 -20.08
CA SER A 144 -11.35 17.84 -19.94
C SER A 144 -11.41 16.78 -18.83
N PRO A 145 -12.40 16.78 -17.92
CA PRO A 145 -12.55 15.72 -16.92
C PRO A 145 -12.70 14.32 -17.53
N LEU A 146 -13.13 14.26 -18.81
CA LEU A 146 -13.30 13.04 -19.60
C LEU A 146 -12.03 12.61 -20.36
N ASP A 147 -10.94 13.37 -20.30
CA ASP A 147 -9.67 13.04 -20.96
C ASP A 147 -8.67 12.42 -19.98
N ASN A 148 -8.78 11.10 -19.82
CA ASN A 148 -7.90 10.31 -18.95
C ASN A 148 -6.45 10.21 -19.45
N LYS A 149 -6.07 10.82 -20.59
CA LYS A 149 -4.70 10.80 -21.11
C LYS A 149 -3.93 12.08 -20.75
N SER A 150 -4.57 13.25 -20.87
CA SER A 150 -3.91 14.54 -20.62
C SER A 150 -4.14 15.07 -19.20
N ASN A 151 -5.24 14.70 -18.55
CA ASN A 151 -5.58 15.10 -17.20
C ASN A 151 -4.67 14.41 -16.17
N LEU A 152 -3.65 15.13 -15.69
CA LEU A 152 -2.72 14.64 -14.67
C LEU A 152 -3.33 14.57 -13.26
N PHE A 153 -4.22 15.50 -12.92
CA PHE A 153 -4.89 15.55 -11.64
C PHE A 153 -6.20 16.35 -11.76
N PRO A 154 -7.35 15.79 -11.33
CA PRO A 154 -8.64 16.43 -11.51
C PRO A 154 -8.71 17.75 -10.73
N ARG A 155 -9.25 18.79 -11.37
CA ARG A 155 -9.64 20.04 -10.69
C ARG A 155 -10.69 19.76 -9.61
N PRO A 156 -10.80 20.59 -8.56
CA PRO A 156 -11.94 20.52 -7.66
C PRO A 156 -13.25 20.60 -8.42
N ALA A 157 -14.24 19.80 -8.02
CA ALA A 157 -15.55 19.78 -8.68
C ALA A 157 -16.34 21.09 -8.46
N HIS A 158 -15.85 21.98 -7.58
CA HIS A 158 -16.34 23.33 -7.36
C HIS A 158 -15.52 24.43 -8.08
N ASP A 159 -14.52 24.05 -8.88
CA ASP A 159 -13.73 24.99 -9.68
C ASP A 159 -14.30 25.10 -11.11
N SER A 160 -14.74 26.30 -11.47
CA SER A 160 -15.37 26.63 -12.75
C SER A 160 -14.33 27.00 -13.82
N TYR A 161 -14.37 26.35 -14.98
CA TYR A 161 -13.45 26.63 -16.10
C TYR A 161 -13.97 26.13 -17.45
N THR A 162 -13.53 26.77 -18.54
CA THR A 162 -13.69 26.24 -19.91
C THR A 162 -12.57 25.24 -20.21
N ASP A 163 -12.91 24.01 -20.62
CA ASP A 163 -11.92 23.00 -20.97
C ASP A 163 -11.30 23.21 -22.37
N LEU A 164 -10.28 22.42 -22.72
CA LEU A 164 -9.63 22.47 -24.03
C LEU A 164 -10.55 22.16 -25.24
N ARG A 165 -11.69 21.51 -25.01
CA ARG A 165 -12.72 21.25 -26.04
C ARG A 165 -13.64 22.46 -26.22
N GLY A 166 -13.50 23.49 -25.38
CA GLY A 166 -14.42 24.61 -25.30
C GLY A 166 -15.70 24.29 -24.54
N THR A 167 -15.70 23.24 -23.71
CA THR A 167 -16.85 22.86 -22.88
C THR A 167 -16.71 23.47 -21.51
N ASP A 168 -17.66 24.32 -21.13
CA ASP A 168 -17.68 24.95 -19.82
C ASP A 168 -18.05 23.96 -18.70
N GLN A 169 -17.16 23.84 -17.72
CA GLN A 169 -17.42 23.20 -16.45
C GLN A 169 -17.90 24.29 -15.48
N PHE A 170 -19.21 24.46 -15.32
CA PHE A 170 -19.81 25.46 -14.42
C PHE A 170 -20.67 24.84 -13.33
N ILE A 171 -20.64 25.44 -12.14
CA ILE A 171 -21.53 25.15 -11.03
C ILE A 171 -22.61 26.23 -10.95
N LEU A 172 -23.87 25.82 -10.78
CA LEU A 172 -25.00 26.73 -10.59
C LEU A 172 -24.95 27.37 -9.20
N GLY A 173 -25.26 28.67 -9.11
CA GLY A 173 -25.41 29.39 -7.83
C GLY A 173 -24.14 30.02 -7.25
N CYS A 174 -23.06 30.14 -8.02
CA CYS A 174 -21.80 30.76 -7.58
C CYS A 174 -21.83 32.32 -7.48
N GLY A 175 -22.98 32.95 -7.73
CA GLY A 175 -23.14 34.42 -7.73
C GLY A 175 -23.65 35.01 -6.41
N LYS A 176 -23.36 36.29 -6.19
CA LYS A 176 -23.81 37.06 -5.01
C LYS A 176 -25.29 37.52 -5.07
N GLY A 177 -26.14 36.90 -5.87
CA GLY A 177 -27.52 37.33 -6.11
C GLY A 177 -28.53 36.21 -5.93
N ASP A 178 -29.73 36.56 -5.47
CA ASP A 178 -30.82 35.63 -5.12
C ASP A 178 -31.49 34.92 -6.32
N ASN A 179 -30.84 34.90 -7.49
CA ASN A 179 -31.37 34.31 -8.72
C ASN A 179 -30.70 32.95 -9.01
N PRO A 180 -31.36 31.81 -8.74
CA PRO A 180 -30.78 30.48 -8.94
C PRO A 180 -30.64 30.07 -10.42
N THR A 181 -31.09 30.92 -11.36
CA THR A 181 -31.14 30.64 -12.80
C THR A 181 -29.95 31.19 -13.59
N ILE A 182 -29.00 31.87 -12.93
CA ILE A 182 -27.87 32.52 -13.62
C ILE A 182 -26.72 31.52 -13.82
N GLY A 183 -26.60 31.02 -15.05
CA GLY A 183 -25.31 30.65 -15.61
C GLY A 183 -24.55 31.91 -16.08
N ALA A 184 -23.23 31.77 -16.24
CA ALA A 184 -22.26 32.77 -16.72
C ALA A 184 -21.73 33.85 -15.73
N ASP A 185 -22.56 34.61 -15.01
CA ASP A 185 -22.06 35.88 -14.41
C ASP A 185 -21.19 35.75 -13.14
N ALA A 186 -21.05 34.55 -12.58
CA ALA A 186 -20.10 34.28 -11.50
C ALA A 186 -19.62 32.83 -11.54
N ALA A 187 -18.36 32.64 -11.90
CA ALA A 187 -17.67 31.36 -11.81
C ALA A 187 -17.14 31.14 -10.37
N CYS A 188 -17.40 29.99 -9.74
CA CYS A 188 -16.67 29.60 -8.54
C CYS A 188 -15.23 29.27 -8.93
N THR A 189 -14.26 30.15 -8.64
CA THR A 189 -12.85 29.89 -8.94
C THR A 189 -12.10 29.57 -7.66
N ASP A 190 -11.95 28.29 -7.33
CA ASP A 190 -11.11 27.83 -6.24
C ASP A 190 -10.47 26.49 -6.58
N LYS A 191 -9.13 26.51 -6.68
CA LYS A 191 -8.31 25.36 -7.06
C LYS A 191 -7.88 24.51 -5.86
N THR A 192 -8.54 24.67 -4.72
CA THR A 192 -8.14 24.07 -3.44
C THR A 192 -8.98 22.82 -3.14
N HIS A 193 -8.30 21.73 -2.81
CA HIS A 193 -8.90 20.58 -2.14
C HIS A 193 -8.47 20.60 -0.67
N SER A 194 -9.38 20.33 0.26
CA SER A 194 -9.04 20.09 1.66
C SER A 194 -9.69 18.81 2.14
N SER A 195 -8.96 18.02 2.92
CA SER A 195 -9.43 16.72 3.40
C SER A 195 -8.72 16.35 4.69
N ALA A 196 -9.37 15.54 5.51
CA ALA A 196 -8.72 14.85 6.61
C ALA A 196 -9.07 13.37 6.56
N ASN A 197 -8.11 12.49 6.88
CA ASN A 197 -8.31 11.05 6.93
C ASN A 197 -7.67 10.44 8.18
N LEU A 198 -8.14 9.25 8.55
CA LEU A 198 -7.59 8.48 9.65
C LEU A 198 -7.36 7.01 9.26
N ARG A 199 -6.56 6.29 10.05
CA ARG A 199 -6.43 4.83 10.03
C ARG A 199 -6.03 4.36 11.42
N PHE A 200 -6.64 3.29 11.90
CA PHE A 200 -6.11 2.50 13.01
C PHE A 200 -5.65 1.15 12.46
N ARG A 201 -4.41 0.75 12.71
CA ARG A 201 -3.86 -0.56 12.35
C ARG A 201 -3.44 -1.27 13.62
N ILE A 202 -3.76 -2.55 13.70
CA ILE A 202 -3.11 -3.48 14.61
C ILE A 202 -2.45 -4.59 13.80
N ASP A 203 -1.29 -5.02 14.27
CA ASP A 203 -0.51 -6.12 13.75
C ASP A 203 -0.29 -7.18 14.87
N PRO A 204 -1.32 -7.99 15.21
CA PRO A 204 -1.21 -8.99 16.27
C PRO A 204 -0.23 -10.12 15.93
N GLU A 205 0.65 -10.45 16.88
CA GLU A 205 1.49 -11.65 16.87
C GLU A 205 0.98 -12.64 17.93
N ILE A 206 0.55 -13.84 17.50
CA ILE A 206 0.10 -14.92 18.38
C ILE A 206 1.20 -15.99 18.42
N HIS A 207 1.93 -16.05 19.52
CA HIS A 207 2.95 -17.07 19.77
C HIS A 207 2.27 -18.30 20.37
N ILE A 208 2.35 -19.43 19.67
CA ILE A 208 1.76 -20.71 20.11
C ILE A 208 2.82 -21.58 20.78
N SER A 209 4.06 -21.50 20.30
CA SER A 209 5.27 -22.07 20.89
C SER A 209 6.49 -21.25 20.44
N ASP A 210 7.67 -21.56 20.97
CA ASP A 210 8.95 -20.92 20.62
C ASP A 210 9.30 -21.02 19.12
N ASN A 211 8.68 -21.95 18.39
CA ASN A 211 8.90 -22.24 16.98
C ASN A 211 7.68 -22.01 16.08
N LEU A 212 6.49 -21.74 16.64
CA LEU A 212 5.25 -21.54 15.88
C LEU A 212 4.53 -20.25 16.30
N ARG A 213 4.30 -19.36 15.33
CA ARG A 213 3.49 -18.15 15.52
C ARG A 213 2.56 -17.87 14.35
N VAL A 214 1.46 -17.17 14.63
CA VAL A 214 0.54 -16.61 13.63
C VAL A 214 0.62 -15.10 13.69
N MET A 215 0.78 -14.49 12.51
CA MET A 215 0.93 -13.06 12.32
C MET A 215 -0.29 -12.55 11.55
N SER A 216 -0.75 -11.33 11.85
CA SER A 216 -1.84 -10.71 11.09
C SER A 216 -1.68 -9.20 10.98
N GLN A 217 -2.36 -8.60 10.01
CA GLN A 217 -2.54 -7.15 9.88
C GLN A 217 -4.03 -6.86 9.70
N ILE A 218 -4.59 -6.01 10.56
CA ILE A 218 -5.99 -5.61 10.54
C ILE A 218 -6.07 -4.08 10.53
N ASP A 219 -6.63 -3.54 9.46
CA ASP A 219 -6.83 -2.10 9.29
C ASP A 219 -8.30 -1.75 9.61
N PHE A 220 -8.49 -0.87 10.59
CA PHE A 220 -9.75 -0.27 10.98
C PHE A 220 -9.86 1.14 10.42
N LEU A 221 -11.02 1.47 9.84
CA LEU A 221 -11.31 2.75 9.22
C LEU A 221 -10.22 3.17 8.22
N ASP A 222 -9.79 2.22 7.38
CA ASP A 222 -8.62 2.34 6.51
C ASP A 222 -8.70 3.54 5.55
N ASN A 223 -7.93 4.59 5.86
CA ASN A 223 -7.94 5.87 5.14
C ASN A 223 -9.34 6.51 5.04
N LEU A 224 -10.19 6.30 6.05
CA LEU A 224 -11.51 6.90 6.11
C LEU A 224 -11.39 8.42 6.13
N VAL A 225 -12.01 9.08 5.15
CA VAL A 225 -12.13 10.54 5.10
C VAL A 225 -13.08 10.98 6.23
N MET A 226 -12.62 11.89 7.07
CA MET A 226 -13.41 12.41 8.19
C MET A 226 -14.64 13.16 7.66
N GLY A 227 -15.81 12.89 8.23
CA GLY A 227 -17.08 13.48 7.78
C GLY A 227 -17.72 12.82 6.55
N SER A 228 -17.09 11.77 5.98
CA SER A 228 -17.60 11.12 4.75
C SER A 228 -18.79 10.18 4.95
N THR A 229 -19.09 9.77 6.18
CA THR A 229 -20.18 8.85 6.52
C THR A 229 -21.21 9.49 7.47
N PRO A 230 -21.82 10.63 7.13
CA PRO A 230 -22.83 11.27 7.97
C PRO A 230 -24.10 10.42 8.07
N GLU A 231 -24.83 10.56 9.16
CA GLU A 231 -26.17 9.99 9.30
C GLU A 231 -27.13 10.42 8.18
N GLY A 232 -28.10 9.57 7.87
CA GLY A 232 -29.09 9.81 6.82
C GLY A 232 -28.53 9.84 5.39
N TYR A 233 -27.26 9.49 5.17
CA TYR A 233 -26.67 9.30 3.84
C TYR A 233 -26.58 7.80 3.50
N VAL A 234 -27.36 7.38 2.49
CA VAL A 234 -27.44 6.01 2.01
C VAL A 234 -27.41 5.99 0.49
N ASN A 235 -26.71 5.01 -0.06
CA ASN A 235 -26.75 4.64 -1.47
C ASN A 235 -27.42 3.27 -1.62
N GLN A 236 -28.06 3.06 -2.76
CA GLN A 236 -28.70 1.81 -3.17
C GLN A 236 -28.15 1.35 -4.52
N PRO A 237 -28.21 0.05 -4.87
CA PRO A 237 -27.87 -0.40 -6.22
C PRO A 237 -28.75 0.30 -7.27
N SER A 238 -28.14 0.90 -8.29
CA SER A 238 -28.87 1.55 -9.37
C SER A 238 -29.32 0.55 -10.43
N SER A 239 -30.52 0.76 -10.98
CA SER A 239 -31.00 0.04 -12.17
C SER A 239 -30.10 0.20 -13.41
N LYS A 240 -29.25 1.24 -13.44
CA LYS A 240 -28.25 1.50 -14.49
C LYS A 240 -26.87 0.88 -14.21
N GLY A 241 -26.75 0.11 -13.13
CA GLY A 241 -25.48 -0.41 -12.61
C GLY A 241 -24.77 0.58 -11.69
N GLY A 242 -23.95 0.05 -10.77
CA GLY A 242 -23.32 0.83 -9.72
C GLY A 242 -24.28 1.18 -8.58
N TYR A 243 -23.98 2.26 -7.86
CA TYR A 243 -24.77 2.74 -6.72
C TYR A 243 -25.27 4.17 -6.97
N GLU A 244 -26.50 4.45 -6.55
CA GLU A 244 -27.14 5.76 -6.60
C GLU A 244 -27.58 6.19 -5.19
N TYR A 245 -27.67 7.51 -4.96
CA TYR A 245 -28.12 8.05 -3.69
C TYR A 245 -29.63 7.78 -3.49
N SER A 246 -30.00 7.07 -2.42
CA SER A 246 -31.37 6.60 -2.18
C SER A 246 -32.29 7.64 -1.51
N GLY A 247 -31.86 8.91 -1.46
CA GLY A 247 -32.53 9.94 -0.68
C GLY A 247 -32.02 10.05 0.77
N ARG A 248 -32.72 10.86 1.56
CA ARG A 248 -32.34 11.26 2.92
C ARG A 248 -33.35 10.77 3.93
N ALA A 249 -32.90 10.37 5.12
CA ALA A 249 -33.81 10.09 6.22
C ALA A 249 -34.53 11.39 6.65
N GLY A 250 -35.83 11.32 6.95
CA GLY A 250 -36.63 12.48 7.36
C GLY A 250 -36.11 13.20 8.62
N TYR A 251 -35.36 12.49 9.47
CA TYR A 251 -34.70 13.05 10.65
C TYR A 251 -33.50 13.96 10.32
N VAL A 252 -32.91 13.83 9.12
CA VAL A 252 -31.72 14.59 8.68
C VAL A 252 -32.03 15.24 7.33
N PRO A 253 -32.93 16.24 7.26
CA PRO A 253 -33.45 16.74 5.98
C PRO A 253 -32.39 17.39 5.07
N LEU A 254 -31.28 17.89 5.63
CA LEU A 254 -30.14 18.45 4.90
C LEU A 254 -28.82 17.94 5.48
N ARG A 255 -27.74 17.88 4.68
CA ARG A 255 -26.39 17.49 5.16
C ARG A 255 -25.91 18.36 6.32
N SER A 256 -26.28 19.65 6.33
CA SER A 256 -25.94 20.63 7.38
C SER A 256 -26.53 20.29 8.75
N PHE A 257 -27.54 19.43 8.83
CA PHE A 257 -28.16 18.98 10.09
C PHE A 257 -27.67 17.61 10.56
N SER A 258 -26.66 17.02 9.91
CA SER A 258 -26.10 15.72 10.35
C SER A 258 -25.39 15.90 11.69
N GLN A 259 -25.87 15.23 12.74
CA GLN A 259 -25.38 15.36 14.12
C GLN A 259 -24.32 14.31 14.47
N THR A 260 -24.20 13.23 13.69
CA THR A 260 -23.26 12.14 13.93
C THR A 260 -22.70 11.52 12.64
N GLN A 261 -21.72 10.63 12.80
CA GLN A 261 -21.20 9.75 11.76
C GLN A 261 -21.65 8.31 12.03
N VAL A 262 -21.95 7.57 10.97
CA VAL A 262 -22.27 6.14 11.01
C VAL A 262 -21.06 5.32 10.54
N PRO A 263 -20.84 4.08 11.03
CA PRO A 263 -19.73 3.24 10.59
C PRO A 263 -19.74 3.01 9.06
N PRO A 264 -18.59 3.05 8.38
CA PRO A 264 -18.50 2.75 6.95
C PRO A 264 -18.86 1.29 6.65
N VAL A 265 -19.82 1.10 5.76
CA VAL A 265 -20.30 -0.17 5.19
C VAL A 265 -20.22 -0.06 3.66
N ALA A 266 -19.52 -1.01 3.05
CA ALA A 266 -19.30 -1.03 1.61
C ALA A 266 -20.63 -1.10 0.84
N GLY A 267 -20.82 -0.21 -0.14
CA GLY A 267 -22.03 -0.12 -0.97
C GLY A 267 -23.19 0.66 -0.35
N ILE A 268 -23.15 0.97 0.95
CA ILE A 268 -24.21 1.76 1.62
C ILE A 268 -23.77 3.23 1.76
N ASN A 269 -22.76 3.50 2.57
CA ASN A 269 -22.27 4.86 2.85
C ASN A 269 -20.76 5.02 2.53
N SER A 270 -20.08 3.95 2.15
CA SER A 270 -18.65 3.89 1.87
C SER A 270 -18.35 2.93 0.71
N TYR A 271 -17.15 3.05 0.11
CA TYR A 271 -16.61 2.06 -0.82
C TYR A 271 -15.90 0.88 -0.11
N SER A 272 -15.60 1.04 1.19
CA SER A 272 -14.90 0.06 2.02
C SER A 272 -15.66 -0.21 3.33
N ASN A 273 -15.46 -1.40 3.89
CA ASN A 273 -15.96 -1.74 5.22
C ASN A 273 -15.10 -1.13 6.34
N SER A 274 -15.68 -1.00 7.52
CA SER A 274 -15.02 -0.46 8.72
C SER A 274 -13.79 -1.24 9.18
N VAL A 275 -13.71 -2.53 8.84
CA VAL A 275 -12.60 -3.43 9.21
C VAL A 275 -12.16 -4.20 7.98
N ALA A 276 -10.85 -4.25 7.72
CA ALA A 276 -10.25 -5.02 6.65
C ALA A 276 -9.07 -5.85 7.19
N VAL A 277 -9.20 -7.18 7.14
CA VAL A 277 -8.07 -8.10 7.40
C VAL A 277 -7.20 -8.13 6.15
N LYS A 278 -6.02 -7.51 6.23
CA LYS A 278 -5.11 -7.30 5.09
C LYS A 278 -4.15 -8.46 4.88
N ARG A 279 -3.72 -9.10 5.97
CA ARG A 279 -2.71 -10.17 6.00
C ARG A 279 -3.00 -11.13 7.14
N VAL A 280 -2.80 -12.43 6.89
CA VAL A 280 -2.71 -13.48 7.91
C VAL A 280 -1.75 -14.53 7.37
N TRP A 281 -0.71 -14.86 8.14
CA TRP A 281 0.22 -15.93 7.79
C TRP A 281 0.76 -16.62 9.04
N ALA A 282 1.13 -17.89 8.90
CA ALA A 282 1.82 -18.63 9.94
C ALA A 282 3.33 -18.69 9.64
N GLU A 283 4.13 -18.72 10.69
CA GLU A 283 5.58 -18.95 10.62
C GLU A 283 5.96 -20.14 11.50
N PHE A 284 6.62 -21.13 10.90
CA PHE A 284 7.14 -22.31 11.59
C PHE A 284 8.65 -22.41 11.38
N VAL A 285 9.42 -22.26 12.45
CA VAL A 285 10.89 -22.38 12.45
C VAL A 285 11.25 -23.85 12.59
N THR A 286 12.24 -24.34 11.86
CA THR A 286 12.83 -25.69 11.97
C THR A 286 14.35 -25.58 12.14
N PRO A 287 15.08 -26.63 12.57
CA PRO A 287 16.55 -26.57 12.69
C PRO A 287 17.26 -26.25 11.37
N ILE A 288 16.64 -26.54 10.23
CA ILE A 288 17.20 -26.32 8.88
C ILE A 288 16.73 -25.03 8.21
N GLY A 289 15.77 -24.30 8.78
CA GLY A 289 15.18 -23.11 8.17
C GLY A 289 13.74 -22.82 8.62
N GLN A 290 13.17 -21.71 8.16
CA GLN A 290 11.82 -21.28 8.51
C GLN A 290 10.86 -21.46 7.32
N ILE A 291 9.71 -22.07 7.55
CA ILE A 291 8.58 -22.10 6.63
C ILE A 291 7.63 -20.95 6.98
N ARG A 292 7.10 -20.24 5.98
CA ARG A 292 6.00 -19.29 6.14
C ARG A 292 4.92 -19.55 5.09
N PHE A 293 3.65 -19.47 5.47
CA PHE A 293 2.54 -19.68 4.55
C PHE A 293 1.32 -18.82 4.89
N GLY A 294 0.66 -18.30 3.85
CA GLY A 294 -0.52 -17.43 3.96
C GLY A 294 -0.35 -16.14 3.16
N ARG A 295 -1.17 -15.12 3.49
CA ARG A 295 -1.07 -13.77 2.92
C ARG A 295 -0.10 -12.94 3.77
N MET A 296 1.14 -12.81 3.31
CA MET A 296 2.23 -12.16 4.04
C MET A 296 2.69 -10.85 3.36
N PRO A 297 3.42 -9.95 4.05
CA PRO A 297 4.07 -8.82 3.39
C PRO A 297 5.11 -9.29 2.36
N SER A 298 5.25 -8.57 1.25
CA SER A 298 6.40 -8.74 0.34
C SER A 298 7.20 -7.44 0.29
N HIS A 299 8.44 -7.49 0.76
CA HIS A 299 9.36 -6.35 0.81
C HIS A 299 10.75 -6.79 0.35
N TRP A 300 11.43 -5.94 -0.41
CA TRP A 300 12.82 -6.11 -0.77
C TRP A 300 13.53 -4.76 -0.91
N GLY A 301 14.79 -4.70 -0.49
CA GLY A 301 15.65 -3.52 -0.63
C GLY A 301 15.11 -2.21 -0.03
N LEU A 302 15.21 -1.14 -0.82
CA LEU A 302 14.55 0.15 -0.62
C LEU A 302 13.03 0.07 -0.86
N GLY A 303 12.60 -0.90 -1.66
CA GLY A 303 11.22 -1.19 -2.00
C GLY A 303 10.76 -0.51 -3.28
N ILE A 304 11.59 -0.44 -4.33
CA ILE A 304 11.18 0.09 -5.63
C ILE A 304 10.50 -0.95 -6.52
N LEU A 305 10.71 -2.25 -6.28
CA LEU A 305 9.90 -3.33 -6.87
C LEU A 305 8.76 -3.78 -5.95
N ALA A 306 9.08 -4.24 -4.74
CA ALA A 306 8.14 -4.80 -3.78
C ALA A 306 8.35 -4.18 -2.41
N ASN A 307 7.30 -3.62 -1.83
CA ASN A 307 7.37 -2.89 -0.57
C ASN A 307 6.12 -3.16 0.26
N SER A 308 6.35 -3.68 1.46
CA SER A 308 5.29 -4.03 2.41
C SER A 308 4.47 -2.83 2.91
N GLY A 309 5.00 -1.60 2.87
CA GLY A 309 4.28 -0.40 3.30
C GLY A 309 3.89 -0.44 4.78
N ASP A 310 4.85 -0.82 5.63
CA ASP A 310 4.67 -0.95 7.08
C ASP A 310 5.02 0.36 7.83
N ARG A 311 5.30 1.45 7.12
CA ARG A 311 5.59 2.76 7.74
C ARG A 311 4.29 3.42 8.17
N ILE A 312 4.33 4.21 9.23
CA ILE A 312 3.14 4.92 9.76
C ILE A 312 2.45 5.83 8.72
N ASP A 313 3.19 6.37 7.75
CA ASP A 313 2.62 7.17 6.65
C ASP A 313 2.23 6.36 5.40
N SER A 314 2.61 5.08 5.29
CA SER A 314 2.37 4.26 4.09
C SER A 314 0.88 4.18 3.72
N ASP A 315 0.60 4.18 2.42
CA ASP A 315 -0.77 4.08 1.85
C ASP A 315 -0.90 2.91 0.89
N TRP A 316 0.22 2.44 0.35
CA TRP A 316 0.29 1.34 -0.59
C TRP A 316 1.10 0.20 -0.01
N GLN A 317 0.73 -1.03 -0.33
CA GLN A 317 1.33 -2.22 0.25
C GLN A 317 1.40 -3.35 -0.78
N SER A 318 2.53 -4.06 -0.79
CA SER A 318 2.68 -5.35 -1.45
C SER A 318 2.26 -6.48 -0.50
N HIS A 319 1.33 -7.31 -0.95
CA HIS A 319 0.89 -8.53 -0.28
C HIS A 319 1.20 -9.71 -1.20
N ALA A 320 1.65 -10.83 -0.65
CA ALA A 320 1.88 -12.05 -1.39
C ALA A 320 1.16 -13.21 -0.69
N ASP A 321 0.27 -13.87 -1.44
CA ASP A 321 -0.24 -15.20 -1.08
C ASP A 321 0.85 -16.18 -1.49
N ARG A 322 1.56 -16.72 -0.50
CA ARG A 322 2.89 -17.31 -0.69
C ARG A 322 3.12 -18.48 0.26
N ILE A 323 3.82 -19.50 -0.25
CA ILE A 323 4.53 -20.50 0.56
C ILE A 323 6.02 -20.21 0.40
N LEU A 324 6.71 -19.94 1.51
CA LEU A 324 8.11 -19.55 1.56
C LEU A 324 8.89 -20.52 2.45
N PHE A 325 10.08 -20.93 2.01
CA PHE A 325 11.08 -21.55 2.88
C PHE A 325 12.37 -20.72 2.86
N VAL A 326 12.90 -20.40 4.04
CA VAL A 326 14.14 -19.64 4.23
C VAL A 326 15.14 -20.49 5.01
N SER A 327 16.32 -20.73 4.46
CA SER A 327 17.44 -21.39 5.13
C SER A 327 18.68 -20.50 5.09
N GLY A 328 19.69 -20.75 5.91
CA GLY A 328 20.90 -19.93 5.91
C GLY A 328 21.93 -20.31 6.98
N SER A 329 23.14 -19.80 6.80
CA SER A 329 24.24 -19.97 7.75
C SER A 329 24.41 -18.72 8.61
N ARG A 330 24.09 -18.85 9.91
CA ARG A 330 24.30 -17.81 10.93
C ARG A 330 25.78 -17.39 11.06
N ALA A 331 26.73 -18.21 10.62
CA ALA A 331 28.16 -17.89 10.65
C ALA A 331 28.61 -16.99 9.49
N LEU A 332 27.87 -16.99 8.37
CA LEU A 332 28.19 -16.20 7.17
C LEU A 332 27.26 -14.98 7.00
N ASP A 333 26.25 -14.86 7.86
CA ASP A 333 25.09 -13.95 7.69
C ASP A 333 24.38 -14.14 6.33
N LEU A 334 24.50 -15.31 5.71
CA LEU A 334 24.02 -15.63 4.36
C LEU A 334 22.78 -16.52 4.41
N TYR A 335 21.74 -16.11 3.69
CA TYR A 335 20.43 -16.73 3.64
C TYR A 335 19.99 -16.97 2.19
N VAL A 336 19.27 -18.06 1.99
CA VAL A 336 18.64 -18.44 0.72
C VAL A 336 17.16 -18.70 1.01
N ALA A 337 16.28 -18.14 0.19
CA ALA A 337 14.85 -18.38 0.28
C ALA A 337 14.27 -18.83 -1.06
N GLY A 338 13.42 -19.84 -1.03
CA GLY A 338 12.59 -20.26 -2.16
C GLY A 338 11.12 -20.02 -1.83
N ALA A 339 10.37 -19.42 -2.76
CA ALA A 339 8.94 -19.19 -2.60
C ALA A 339 8.14 -19.62 -3.83
N TRP A 340 6.92 -20.07 -3.58
CA TRP A 340 5.87 -20.21 -4.58
C TRP A 340 4.74 -19.25 -4.23
N ASP A 341 4.47 -18.30 -5.13
CA ASP A 341 3.47 -17.26 -4.97
C ASP A 341 2.28 -17.51 -5.90
N PHE A 342 1.12 -16.99 -5.49
CA PHE A 342 -0.15 -17.08 -6.22
C PHE A 342 -0.72 -15.68 -6.55
N PRO A 343 -0.12 -14.89 -7.47
CA PRO A 343 -0.52 -13.50 -7.71
C PRO A 343 -1.92 -13.34 -8.34
N ASN A 344 -2.40 -14.33 -9.08
CA ASN A 344 -3.73 -14.35 -9.69
C ASN A 344 -4.20 -15.80 -9.90
N SER A 345 -5.48 -16.08 -9.69
CA SER A 345 -6.13 -17.38 -9.95
C SER A 345 -7.39 -17.27 -10.83
N GLY A 346 -7.65 -16.10 -11.42
CA GLY A 346 -8.87 -15.84 -12.20
C GLY A 346 -10.15 -15.91 -11.36
N LYS A 347 -11.27 -16.24 -12.00
CA LYS A 347 -12.57 -16.38 -11.33
C LYS A 347 -12.63 -17.65 -10.46
N THR A 348 -13.31 -17.54 -9.32
CA THR A 348 -13.61 -18.65 -8.42
C THR A 348 -15.05 -19.15 -8.59
N SER A 349 -15.36 -20.32 -8.03
CA SER A 349 -16.69 -20.90 -7.93
C SER A 349 -17.56 -20.24 -6.85
N GLN A 350 -17.15 -19.09 -6.30
CA GLN A 350 -17.87 -18.41 -5.23
C GLN A 350 -19.18 -17.82 -5.77
N SER A 351 -20.25 -17.99 -5.00
CA SER A 351 -21.62 -17.65 -5.36
C SER A 351 -22.24 -16.82 -4.24
N LEU A 352 -23.14 -15.89 -4.58
CA LEU A 352 -23.86 -15.09 -3.58
C LEU A 352 -24.91 -15.91 -2.81
N MET A 353 -25.34 -17.06 -3.36
CA MET A 353 -26.29 -17.96 -2.71
C MET A 353 -25.59 -18.96 -1.78
N ASP A 354 -24.34 -19.32 -2.09
CA ASP A 354 -23.54 -20.28 -1.34
C ASP A 354 -22.73 -19.56 -0.26
N GLN A 355 -23.39 -19.21 0.84
CA GLN A 355 -22.80 -18.50 1.98
C GLN A 355 -21.74 -19.33 2.74
N GLN A 356 -21.67 -20.63 2.49
CA GLN A 356 -20.74 -21.57 3.12
C GLN A 356 -20.24 -22.59 2.08
N GLY A 357 -19.02 -23.10 2.28
CA GLY A 357 -18.37 -24.06 1.40
C GLY A 357 -16.92 -23.69 1.10
N GLN A 358 -16.22 -24.53 0.32
CA GLN A 358 -14.87 -24.25 -0.16
C GLN A 358 -14.92 -23.83 -1.65
N PRO A 359 -14.78 -22.54 -1.99
CA PRO A 359 -14.66 -22.13 -3.38
C PRO A 359 -13.32 -22.57 -3.97
N TYR A 360 -13.32 -22.86 -5.27
CA TYR A 360 -12.13 -23.24 -6.05
C TYR A 360 -12.02 -22.37 -7.31
N ASN A 361 -10.84 -22.30 -7.94
CA ASN A 361 -10.66 -21.60 -9.21
C ASN A 361 -11.31 -22.40 -10.36
N ILE A 362 -12.16 -21.77 -11.17
CA ILE A 362 -12.89 -22.48 -12.24
C ILE A 362 -12.02 -22.76 -13.48
N SER A 363 -10.83 -22.19 -13.53
CA SER A 363 -9.86 -22.27 -14.63
C SER A 363 -8.46 -22.35 -14.05
N GLN A 364 -7.68 -23.36 -14.45
CA GLN A 364 -6.27 -23.46 -14.07
C GLN A 364 -5.34 -22.73 -15.06
N TYR A 365 -5.80 -22.50 -16.29
CA TYR A 365 -4.99 -21.90 -17.36
C TYR A 365 -4.76 -20.39 -17.22
N GLU A 366 -5.53 -19.74 -16.35
CA GLU A 366 -5.40 -18.31 -16.00
C GLU A 366 -4.59 -18.08 -14.74
N ASN A 367 -4.21 -19.15 -14.01
CA ASN A 367 -3.38 -19.03 -12.84
C ASN A 367 -2.03 -18.42 -13.24
N THR A 368 -1.68 -17.30 -12.61
CA THR A 368 -0.34 -16.74 -12.73
C THR A 368 0.57 -17.53 -11.80
N HIS A 369 1.46 -18.35 -12.36
CA HIS A 369 2.45 -19.08 -11.58
C HIS A 369 3.67 -18.19 -11.38
N GLN A 370 4.10 -18.04 -10.13
CA GLN A 370 5.25 -17.23 -9.75
C GLN A 370 6.17 -17.99 -8.80
N TRP A 371 7.43 -18.15 -9.20
CA TRP A 371 8.48 -18.73 -8.35
C TRP A 371 9.50 -17.67 -8.01
N VAL A 372 9.90 -17.64 -6.75
CA VAL A 372 10.84 -16.66 -6.19
C VAL A 372 12.07 -17.39 -5.66
N LEU A 373 13.25 -16.91 -6.04
CA LEU A 373 14.52 -17.29 -5.44
C LEU A 373 15.21 -16.04 -4.90
N THR A 374 15.52 -16.03 -3.62
CA THR A 374 16.22 -14.93 -2.97
C THR A 374 17.52 -15.44 -2.36
N VAL A 375 18.61 -14.72 -2.57
CA VAL A 375 19.92 -15.00 -1.95
C VAL A 375 20.43 -13.70 -1.37
N PHE A 376 20.61 -13.63 -0.04
CA PHE A 376 20.98 -12.37 0.61
C PHE A 376 21.91 -12.57 1.79
N ARG A 377 22.80 -11.59 1.97
CA ARG A 377 23.60 -11.41 3.15
C ARG A 377 23.04 -10.24 3.97
N ARG A 378 22.65 -10.50 5.21
CA ARG A 378 22.18 -9.46 6.13
C ARG A 378 22.67 -9.73 7.55
N MET A 379 23.56 -8.87 8.01
CA MET A 379 24.14 -8.93 9.36
C MET A 379 23.07 -8.66 10.42
N ARG A 380 23.10 -9.43 11.51
CA ARG A 380 22.17 -9.26 12.63
C ARG A 380 22.28 -7.87 13.29
N PRO A 381 21.16 -7.27 13.75
CA PRO A 381 21.17 -5.93 14.35
C PRO A 381 22.17 -5.75 15.50
N GLU A 382 22.29 -6.72 16.41
CA GLU A 382 23.24 -6.63 17.54
C GLU A 382 24.70 -6.49 17.06
N ILE A 383 25.10 -7.35 16.12
CA ILE A 383 26.47 -7.40 15.58
C ILE A 383 26.73 -6.16 14.73
N MET A 384 25.76 -5.76 13.90
CA MET A 384 25.82 -4.55 13.09
C MET A 384 26.03 -3.31 13.97
N ARG A 385 25.24 -3.13 15.04
CA ARG A 385 25.41 -2.04 16.02
C ARG A 385 26.81 -2.07 16.65
N SER A 386 27.30 -3.25 17.07
CA SER A 386 28.64 -3.40 17.66
C SER A 386 29.77 -3.03 16.70
N LYS A 387 29.67 -3.44 15.43
CA LYS A 387 30.64 -3.10 14.38
C LYS A 387 30.66 -1.61 14.04
N LEU A 388 29.48 -1.01 13.84
CA LEU A 388 29.36 0.42 13.55
C LEU A 388 29.86 1.28 14.73
N ALA A 389 29.65 0.84 15.98
CA ALA A 389 30.20 1.49 17.17
C ALA A 389 31.74 1.47 17.21
N LYS A 390 32.36 0.37 16.76
CA LYS A 390 33.83 0.22 16.61
C LYS A 390 34.40 0.98 15.41
N GLY A 391 33.55 1.43 14.48
CA GLY A 391 33.96 2.13 13.26
C GLY A 391 34.16 1.20 12.05
N ASP A 392 33.83 -0.08 12.17
CA ASP A 392 33.89 -1.04 11.06
C ASP A 392 32.86 -0.71 9.97
N VAL A 393 33.14 -1.15 8.74
CA VAL A 393 32.17 -1.13 7.63
C VAL A 393 31.29 -2.38 7.69
N VAL A 394 29.97 -2.20 7.57
CA VAL A 394 29.01 -3.28 7.39
C VAL A 394 28.49 -3.26 5.96
N VAL A 395 28.51 -4.41 5.29
CA VAL A 395 28.00 -4.58 3.92
C VAL A 395 26.95 -5.68 3.92
N ASN A 396 25.71 -5.27 3.69
CA ASN A 396 24.56 -6.13 3.42
C ASN A 396 24.22 -6.05 1.93
N GLY A 397 23.54 -7.06 1.38
CA GLY A 397 23.14 -7.06 -0.01
C GLY A 397 22.57 -8.40 -0.44
N GLY A 398 22.00 -8.47 -1.63
CA GLY A 398 21.45 -9.70 -2.15
C GLY A 398 20.84 -9.58 -3.53
N PHE A 399 20.24 -10.68 -3.95
CA PHE A 399 19.49 -10.83 -5.19
C PHE A 399 18.11 -11.43 -4.90
N TYR A 400 17.09 -10.84 -5.50
CA TYR A 400 15.71 -11.31 -5.52
C TYR A 400 15.31 -11.55 -6.97
N GLY A 401 15.16 -12.82 -7.34
CA GLY A 401 14.78 -13.26 -8.68
C GLY A 401 13.39 -13.86 -8.67
N VAL A 402 12.57 -13.46 -9.64
CA VAL A 402 11.21 -13.98 -9.82
C VAL A 402 11.02 -14.44 -11.26
N TYR A 403 10.59 -15.68 -11.43
CA TYR A 403 10.07 -16.18 -12.71
C TYR A 403 8.55 -16.22 -12.65
N ARG A 404 7.88 -15.55 -13.59
CA ARG A 404 6.41 -15.44 -13.68
C ARG A 404 5.92 -15.90 -15.05
N GLN A 405 4.87 -16.70 -15.07
CA GLN A 405 4.17 -17.12 -16.29
C GLN A 405 2.65 -17.04 -16.13
N GLN A 406 1.94 -16.75 -17.22
CA GLN A 406 0.48 -16.77 -17.31
C GLN A 406 0.07 -17.10 -18.76
N LEU A 407 -0.81 -18.10 -18.96
CA LEU A 407 -1.18 -18.55 -20.31
C LEU A 407 -2.43 -17.84 -20.84
N PHE A 408 -3.50 -17.77 -20.04
CA PHE A 408 -4.76 -17.10 -20.39
C PHE A 408 -5.13 -15.98 -19.39
N ALA A 409 -6.07 -15.12 -19.80
CA ALA A 409 -6.74 -14.14 -18.94
C ALA A 409 -8.21 -13.96 -19.38
N SER A 410 -9.06 -13.50 -18.46
CA SER A 410 -10.46 -13.09 -18.72
C SER A 410 -10.65 -11.56 -18.76
N GLU A 411 -9.57 -10.79 -18.67
CA GLU A 411 -9.60 -9.33 -18.49
C GLU A 411 -10.03 -8.56 -19.76
N ALA A 412 -10.07 -9.22 -20.92
CA ALA A 412 -10.45 -8.61 -22.18
C ALA A 412 -11.96 -8.76 -22.45
N SER A 413 -12.72 -7.69 -22.17
CA SER A 413 -14.06 -7.55 -22.71
C SER A 413 -14.00 -7.47 -24.24
N ALA A 414 -14.58 -8.46 -24.93
CA ALA A 414 -14.91 -8.29 -26.35
C ALA A 414 -15.82 -7.06 -26.50
N PRO A 415 -15.65 -6.20 -27.52
CA PRO A 415 -16.47 -5.00 -27.68
C PRO A 415 -17.97 -5.34 -27.66
N GLY A 416 -18.68 -4.81 -26.66
CA GLY A 416 -20.12 -5.06 -26.46
C GLY A 416 -20.48 -6.22 -25.52
N THR A 417 -19.53 -6.92 -24.89
CA THR A 417 -19.84 -8.04 -23.96
C THR A 417 -19.21 -7.85 -22.58
N VAL A 418 -20.05 -7.73 -21.53
CA VAL A 418 -19.64 -7.52 -20.14
C VAL A 418 -19.29 -8.87 -19.49
N ASN A 419 -18.13 -9.43 -19.84
CA ASN A 419 -17.81 -10.85 -19.58
C ASN A 419 -17.09 -11.17 -18.25
N ASN A 420 -16.73 -10.17 -17.44
CA ASN A 420 -15.95 -10.37 -16.22
C ASN A 420 -16.62 -9.78 -14.96
N SER A 421 -17.93 -10.05 -14.77
CA SER A 421 -18.60 -9.80 -13.49
C SER A 421 -18.47 -11.01 -12.57
N LEU A 422 -18.53 -10.76 -11.24
CA LEU A 422 -18.60 -11.83 -10.23
C LEU A 422 -19.81 -12.75 -10.44
N SER A 423 -20.86 -12.27 -11.12
CA SER A 423 -22.10 -12.99 -11.43
C SER A 423 -22.12 -13.67 -12.82
N ALA A 424 -21.06 -13.57 -13.62
CA ALA A 424 -21.04 -14.13 -14.97
C ALA A 424 -21.19 -15.66 -14.94
N THR A 425 -21.99 -16.22 -15.87
CA THR A 425 -22.10 -17.69 -15.99
C THR A 425 -20.79 -18.31 -16.49
N ASN A 426 -20.61 -19.62 -16.32
CA ASN A 426 -19.38 -20.28 -16.77
C ASN A 426 -19.25 -20.30 -18.31
N ASP A 427 -20.37 -20.29 -19.05
CA ASP A 427 -20.33 -20.17 -20.51
C ASP A 427 -19.90 -18.77 -20.98
N LEU A 428 -20.41 -17.71 -20.35
CA LEU A 428 -19.97 -16.33 -20.62
C LEU A 428 -18.51 -16.11 -20.23
N TYR A 429 -18.08 -16.69 -19.11
CA TYR A 429 -16.68 -16.67 -18.71
C TYR A 429 -15.78 -17.35 -19.73
N ARG A 430 -16.16 -18.54 -20.21
CA ARG A 430 -15.41 -19.31 -21.23
C ARG A 430 -15.25 -18.53 -22.54
N THR A 431 -16.24 -17.73 -22.95
CA THR A 431 -16.12 -16.89 -24.17
C THR A 431 -15.27 -15.63 -23.98
N GLY A 432 -15.00 -15.22 -22.74
CA GLY A 432 -14.06 -14.14 -22.41
C GLY A 432 -12.59 -14.57 -22.27
N LEU A 433 -12.29 -15.87 -22.34
CA LEU A 433 -10.92 -16.38 -22.17
C LEU A 433 -10.04 -16.10 -23.39
N VAL A 434 -8.99 -15.30 -23.17
CA VAL A 434 -8.03 -14.92 -24.20
C VAL A 434 -6.63 -15.41 -23.84
N ARG A 435 -5.92 -15.98 -24.82
CA ARG A 435 -4.55 -16.46 -24.62
C ARG A 435 -3.60 -15.26 -24.61
N VAL A 436 -2.96 -14.98 -23.48
CA VAL A 436 -2.01 -13.88 -23.32
C VAL A 436 -0.56 -14.35 -23.46
N GLY A 437 -0.23 -15.55 -22.96
CA GLY A 437 1.09 -16.16 -23.09
C GLY A 437 2.23 -15.32 -22.49
N ALA A 438 1.97 -14.63 -21.37
CA ALA A 438 2.96 -13.77 -20.73
C ALA A 438 4.02 -14.60 -19.97
N ARG A 439 5.29 -14.25 -20.18
CA ARG A 439 6.42 -14.77 -19.42
C ARG A 439 7.39 -13.64 -19.07
N ALA A 440 7.80 -13.57 -17.82
CA ALA A 440 8.74 -12.56 -17.34
C ALA A 440 9.73 -13.14 -16.33
N PHE A 441 10.97 -12.67 -16.43
CA PHE A 441 11.96 -12.79 -15.37
C PHE A 441 12.20 -11.39 -14.81
N ILE A 442 11.96 -11.25 -13.51
CA ILE A 442 12.13 -10.02 -12.75
C ILE A 442 13.36 -10.25 -11.87
N SER A 443 14.41 -9.49 -12.12
CA SER A 443 15.65 -9.50 -11.33
C SER A 443 15.74 -8.22 -10.53
N ASP A 444 16.13 -8.33 -9.27
CA ASP A 444 16.28 -7.22 -8.35
C ASP A 444 17.54 -7.43 -7.50
N GLY A 445 18.49 -6.51 -7.59
CA GLY A 445 19.73 -6.51 -6.83
C GLY A 445 19.75 -5.37 -5.81
N TRP A 446 20.01 -5.69 -4.54
CA TRP A 446 20.10 -4.73 -3.45
C TRP A 446 21.49 -4.73 -2.82
N LEU A 447 21.99 -3.55 -2.44
CA LEU A 447 23.25 -3.35 -1.75
C LEU A 447 23.10 -2.24 -0.70
N GLN A 448 23.62 -2.49 0.50
CA GLN A 448 23.65 -1.52 1.59
C GLN A 448 25.03 -1.52 2.26
N ILE A 449 25.66 -0.35 2.28
CA ILE A 449 26.97 -0.11 2.89
C ILE A 449 26.78 0.90 4.02
N LEU A 450 27.12 0.47 5.23
CA LEU A 450 26.98 1.25 6.46
C LEU A 450 28.34 1.48 7.10
N THR A 451 28.60 2.72 7.51
CA THR A 451 29.71 3.10 8.40
C THR A 451 29.13 3.92 9.56
N LYS A 452 29.95 4.29 10.54
CA LYS A 452 29.51 5.14 11.67
C LYS A 452 28.83 6.44 11.25
N ARG A 453 29.21 7.03 10.09
CA ARG A 453 28.65 8.29 9.58
C ARG A 453 27.89 8.17 8.26
N LEU A 454 28.12 7.11 7.47
CA LEU A 454 27.56 6.98 6.12
C LEU A 454 26.56 5.82 6.07
N ARG A 455 25.35 6.08 5.59
CA ARG A 455 24.46 5.07 5.00
C ARG A 455 24.48 5.28 3.50
N TRP A 456 24.88 4.27 2.74
CA TRP A 456 24.61 4.18 1.31
C TRP A 456 23.79 2.93 1.04
N GLU A 457 22.69 3.08 0.33
CA GLU A 457 21.81 1.98 -0.04
C GLU A 457 21.35 2.14 -1.49
N THR A 458 21.26 1.04 -2.23
CA THR A 458 20.89 1.05 -3.65
C THR A 458 20.15 -0.22 -4.04
N GLU A 459 19.17 -0.09 -4.94
CA GLU A 459 18.34 -1.15 -5.50
C GLU A 459 18.32 -1.00 -7.03
N LEU A 460 18.48 -2.11 -7.75
CA LEU A 460 18.54 -2.18 -9.21
C LEU A 460 17.62 -3.29 -9.71
N VAL A 461 16.55 -2.90 -10.40
CA VAL A 461 15.52 -3.79 -10.92
C VAL A 461 15.60 -3.87 -12.44
N TYR A 462 15.65 -5.08 -12.98
CA TYR A 462 15.56 -5.33 -14.41
C TYR A 462 14.50 -6.40 -14.69
N ILE A 463 13.53 -6.07 -15.54
CA ILE A 463 12.45 -6.96 -15.97
C ILE A 463 12.61 -7.24 -17.46
N TYR A 464 12.78 -8.51 -17.81
CA TYR A 464 12.78 -8.95 -19.21
C TYR A 464 11.78 -10.08 -19.44
N GLY A 465 11.18 -10.12 -20.63
CA GLY A 465 10.14 -11.09 -20.93
C GLY A 465 9.47 -10.89 -22.28
N SER A 466 8.34 -11.56 -22.48
CA SER A 466 7.48 -11.40 -23.65
C SER A 466 6.02 -11.68 -23.33
N VAL A 467 5.15 -11.21 -24.21
CA VAL A 467 3.70 -11.44 -24.20
C VAL A 467 3.29 -11.80 -25.63
N GLU A 468 2.42 -12.81 -25.78
CA GLU A 468 1.94 -13.25 -27.10
C GLU A 468 0.82 -12.32 -27.59
N ASN A 469 -0.32 -12.24 -26.90
CA ASN A 469 -1.43 -11.39 -27.30
C ASN A 469 -1.82 -10.43 -26.15
N PRO A 470 -1.14 -9.27 -26.02
CA PRO A 470 -1.29 -8.39 -24.86
C PRO A 470 -2.67 -7.74 -24.70
N LEU A 471 -3.35 -7.44 -25.80
CA LEU A 471 -4.63 -6.71 -25.76
C LEU A 471 -5.84 -7.64 -25.66
N GLY A 472 -5.63 -8.96 -25.65
CA GLY A 472 -6.73 -9.95 -25.63
C GLY A 472 -7.70 -9.84 -26.82
N VAL A 473 -7.37 -9.07 -27.85
CA VAL A 473 -8.26 -8.88 -29.01
C VAL A 473 -8.40 -10.23 -29.72
N SER A 474 -9.62 -10.52 -30.16
CA SER A 474 -9.95 -11.62 -31.08
C SER A 474 -9.36 -11.37 -32.49
N THR A 475 -8.04 -11.15 -32.58
CA THR A 475 -7.31 -11.23 -33.85
C THR A 475 -7.24 -12.70 -34.25
N THR A 476 -7.73 -13.01 -35.45
CA THR A 476 -7.68 -14.36 -36.04
C THR A 476 -6.26 -14.87 -36.30
N GLU A 477 -5.24 -14.02 -36.13
CA GLU A 477 -3.82 -14.40 -36.18
C GLU A 477 -3.21 -14.46 -34.78
N TYR A 478 -2.84 -15.67 -34.34
CA TYR A 478 -1.94 -15.87 -33.20
C TYR A 478 -0.53 -15.37 -33.55
N LYS A 479 0.05 -14.51 -32.71
CA LYS A 479 1.43 -14.02 -32.87
C LYS A 479 2.27 -14.36 -31.64
N LYS A 480 3.25 -15.24 -31.85
CA LYS A 480 4.18 -15.68 -30.81
C LYS A 480 5.14 -14.55 -30.45
N ASP A 481 5.32 -14.30 -29.15
CA ASP A 481 6.27 -13.31 -28.62
C ASP A 481 6.11 -11.90 -29.24
N ASP A 482 4.86 -11.50 -29.58
CA ASP A 482 4.57 -10.29 -30.34
C ASP A 482 5.08 -9.02 -29.62
N TYR A 483 4.98 -8.99 -28.29
CA TYR A 483 5.51 -7.90 -27.46
C TYR A 483 6.64 -8.38 -26.56
N LYS A 484 7.66 -7.52 -26.39
CA LYS A 484 8.82 -7.76 -25.53
C LYS A 484 8.72 -6.88 -24.29
N ILE A 485 9.10 -7.39 -23.13
CA ILE A 485 9.20 -6.60 -21.90
C ILE A 485 10.69 -6.30 -21.67
N ARG A 486 11.04 -5.03 -21.45
CA ARG A 486 12.41 -4.56 -21.14
C ARG A 486 12.36 -3.31 -20.26
N GLN A 487 12.21 -3.49 -18.95
CA GLN A 487 12.08 -2.39 -17.99
C GLN A 487 13.29 -2.35 -17.06
N LEU A 488 13.77 -1.14 -16.73
CA LEU A 488 14.91 -0.89 -15.86
C LEU A 488 14.54 0.17 -14.81
N GLY A 489 14.70 -0.19 -13.55
CA GLY A 489 14.56 0.71 -12.40
C GLY A 489 15.84 0.72 -11.57
N ALA A 490 16.21 1.88 -11.04
CA ALA A 490 17.30 1.98 -10.07
C ALA A 490 17.02 3.09 -9.07
N ALA A 491 17.31 2.88 -7.79
CA ALA A 491 17.25 3.92 -6.77
C ALA A 491 18.45 3.84 -5.84
N THR A 492 18.92 4.99 -5.38
CA THR A 492 20.03 5.10 -4.43
C THR A 492 19.72 6.15 -3.37
N GLU A 493 20.04 5.82 -2.13
CA GLU A 493 19.91 6.68 -0.95
C GLU A 493 21.28 6.83 -0.30
N LEU A 494 21.76 8.07 -0.21
CA LEU A 494 22.99 8.42 0.49
C LEU A 494 22.66 9.33 1.67
N GLU A 495 23.16 8.99 2.85
CA GLU A 495 23.01 9.80 4.07
C GLU A 495 24.36 9.91 4.79
N TYR A 496 24.79 11.14 5.05
CA TYR A 496 26.00 11.44 5.79
C TYR A 496 25.68 12.21 7.07
N ARG A 497 26.09 11.66 8.21
CA ARG A 497 25.92 12.23 9.55
C ARG A 497 27.12 13.11 9.90
N ALA A 498 26.83 14.35 10.26
CA ALA A 498 27.76 15.38 10.70
C ALA A 498 27.31 15.92 12.08
N LEU A 499 28.12 16.80 12.68
CA LEU A 499 27.82 17.48 13.95
C LEU A 499 27.20 16.54 15.01
N ASN A 500 27.98 15.55 15.48
CA ASN A 500 27.56 14.58 16.50
C ASN A 500 26.26 13.79 16.20
N ASP A 501 25.97 13.58 14.91
CA ASP A 501 24.77 12.93 14.37
C ASP A 501 23.47 13.77 14.48
N ASP A 502 23.58 15.07 14.73
CA ASP A 502 22.43 15.99 14.79
C ASP A 502 22.16 16.64 13.42
N LEU A 503 23.17 16.76 12.56
CA LEU A 503 23.04 17.18 11.16
C LEU A 503 23.18 16.00 10.21
N LYS A 504 22.25 15.83 9.27
CA LYS A 504 22.27 14.77 8.25
C LYS A 504 22.16 15.39 6.86
N LEU A 505 23.18 15.20 6.05
CA LEU A 505 23.15 15.51 4.62
C LEU A 505 22.60 14.29 3.88
N ARG A 506 21.59 14.48 3.04
CA ARG A 506 20.88 13.41 2.34
C ARG A 506 20.91 13.69 0.84
N PHE A 507 21.19 12.66 0.04
CA PHE A 507 21.13 12.72 -1.41
C PHE A 507 20.52 11.43 -1.93
N TYR A 508 19.28 11.53 -2.38
CA TYR A 508 18.55 10.42 -2.98
C TYR A 508 18.44 10.64 -4.49
N SER A 509 18.46 9.57 -5.28
CA SER A 509 18.22 9.64 -6.72
C SER A 509 17.58 8.35 -7.18
N GLY A 510 16.78 8.41 -8.24
CA GLY A 510 16.20 7.25 -8.86
C GLY A 510 15.98 7.46 -10.35
N PHE A 511 15.92 6.35 -11.08
CA PHE A 511 15.72 6.26 -12.51
C PHE A 511 14.71 5.15 -12.81
N ALA A 512 13.69 5.48 -13.60
CA ALA A 512 12.79 4.52 -14.23
C ALA A 512 12.88 4.68 -15.75
N SER A 513 13.09 3.58 -16.47
CA SER A 513 13.10 3.59 -17.93
C SER A 513 11.77 4.09 -18.50
N GLY A 514 11.84 4.91 -19.53
CA GLY A 514 10.68 5.39 -20.28
C GLY A 514 10.33 4.48 -21.46
N ASP A 515 9.27 4.83 -22.18
CA ASP A 515 8.83 4.16 -23.40
C ASP A 515 8.52 5.20 -24.48
N GLN A 516 9.16 5.06 -25.64
CA GLN A 516 8.98 5.98 -26.76
C GLN A 516 7.74 5.66 -27.60
N GLY A 517 7.12 4.49 -27.38
CA GLY A 517 5.93 4.07 -28.11
C GLY A 517 4.62 4.47 -27.43
N VAL A 518 4.63 4.99 -26.20
CA VAL A 518 3.43 5.23 -25.39
C VAL A 518 3.37 6.70 -24.96
N GLU A 519 2.19 7.30 -25.04
CA GLU A 519 1.90 8.62 -24.47
C GLU A 519 1.44 8.47 -23.02
N GLY A 520 1.80 9.43 -22.17
CA GLY A 520 1.43 9.45 -20.75
C GLY A 520 2.52 8.89 -19.82
N LEU A 521 2.76 9.63 -18.74
CA LEU A 521 3.56 9.19 -17.59
C LEU A 521 2.71 8.29 -16.66
N ALA A 522 1.47 8.70 -16.39
CA ALA A 522 0.50 7.90 -15.67
C ALA A 522 -0.02 6.74 -16.53
N PRO A 523 -0.22 5.52 -15.97
CA PRO A 523 -0.85 4.44 -16.69
C PRO A 523 -2.34 4.70 -16.84
N GLY A 524 -2.84 4.67 -18.08
CA GLY A 524 -4.27 4.54 -18.35
C GLY A 524 -4.78 3.13 -18.03
N GLN A 525 -6.02 2.85 -18.44
CA GLN A 525 -6.61 1.52 -18.29
C GLN A 525 -5.95 0.51 -19.25
N GLY A 526 -5.60 -0.67 -18.73
CA GLY A 526 -4.98 -1.77 -19.50
C GLY A 526 -3.61 -1.45 -20.10
N LEU A 527 -3.19 -2.27 -21.07
CA LEU A 527 -1.97 -2.01 -21.84
C LEU A 527 -2.21 -0.88 -22.83
N GLN A 528 -1.35 0.14 -22.76
CA GLN A 528 -1.56 1.39 -23.49
C GLN A 528 -1.37 1.20 -25.01
N PRO A 529 -2.22 1.83 -25.84
CA PRO A 529 -2.01 1.90 -27.29
C PRO A 529 -0.63 2.45 -27.62
N ARG A 530 0.01 1.92 -28.66
CA ARG A 530 1.35 2.34 -29.08
C ARG A 530 1.30 3.15 -30.36
N GLY A 531 2.00 4.29 -30.37
CA GLY A 531 2.18 5.15 -31.54
C GLY A 531 3.32 4.73 -32.47
N THR A 532 4.06 3.67 -32.14
CA THR A 532 5.21 3.17 -32.90
C THR A 532 5.06 1.69 -33.27
N SER A 533 5.81 1.25 -34.29
CA SER A 533 5.89 -0.16 -34.69
C SER A 533 6.77 -1.02 -33.75
N ASP A 534 7.52 -0.41 -32.84
CA ASP A 534 8.26 -1.13 -31.79
C ASP A 534 7.30 -1.65 -30.72
N LYS A 535 7.32 -2.97 -30.51
CA LYS A 535 6.48 -3.69 -29.54
C LYS A 535 7.19 -3.95 -28.20
N THR A 536 8.17 -3.11 -27.85
CA THR A 536 8.91 -3.21 -26.58
C THR A 536 8.23 -2.39 -25.48
N ILE A 537 7.64 -3.06 -24.49
CA ILE A 537 7.12 -2.44 -23.26
C ILE A 537 8.30 -2.09 -22.35
N SER A 538 8.64 -0.80 -22.25
CA SER A 538 9.84 -0.36 -21.52
C SER A 538 9.61 0.62 -20.37
N THR A 539 8.39 1.12 -20.13
CA THR A 539 8.13 1.97 -18.95
C THR A 539 8.27 1.16 -17.65
N TYR A 540 9.34 1.39 -16.87
CA TYR A 540 9.41 0.90 -15.49
C TYR A 540 8.57 1.79 -14.58
N ARG A 541 8.01 1.19 -13.53
CA ARG A 541 7.17 1.87 -12.52
C ARG A 541 7.61 1.43 -11.14
N PHE A 542 8.00 2.38 -10.31
CA PHE A 542 8.36 2.10 -8.92
C PHE A 542 7.10 1.68 -8.15
N HIS A 543 7.29 0.94 -7.06
CA HIS A 543 6.22 0.74 -6.09
C HIS A 543 5.77 2.10 -5.52
N PRO A 544 4.45 2.41 -5.48
CA PRO A 544 3.95 3.73 -5.08
C PRO A 544 4.19 4.09 -3.61
N ASP A 545 4.56 3.12 -2.76
CA ASP A 545 5.02 3.38 -1.39
C ASP A 545 6.52 3.72 -1.27
N TYR A 546 7.27 3.71 -2.38
CA TYR A 546 8.58 4.34 -2.45
C TYR A 546 8.39 5.84 -2.69
N ARG A 547 8.42 6.63 -1.61
CA ARG A 547 8.02 8.04 -1.60
C ARG A 547 9.20 8.97 -1.79
N VAL A 548 9.09 9.82 -2.80
CA VAL A 548 10.13 10.80 -3.16
C VAL A 548 9.77 12.20 -2.70
N ASP A 549 8.50 12.60 -2.67
CA ASP A 549 8.08 14.01 -2.52
C ASP A 549 6.70 14.15 -1.85
N LEU A 550 6.09 15.34 -1.92
CA LEU A 550 4.75 15.63 -1.40
C LEU A 550 3.69 15.88 -2.48
N ILE A 551 4.08 16.30 -3.69
CA ILE A 551 3.18 16.72 -4.77
C ILE A 551 3.32 15.80 -5.99
N LEU A 552 4.43 15.88 -6.75
CA LEU A 552 4.49 15.34 -8.11
C LEU A 552 4.35 13.81 -8.15
N PHE A 553 5.21 13.07 -7.45
CA PHE A 553 5.17 11.61 -7.42
C PHE A 553 4.12 11.11 -6.44
N ARG A 554 3.98 11.74 -5.27
CA ARG A 554 3.05 11.29 -4.22
C ARG A 554 1.58 11.35 -4.65
N ASN A 555 1.17 12.42 -5.33
CA ASN A 555 -0.24 12.71 -5.60
C ASN A 555 -0.57 12.84 -7.09
N ILE A 556 0.23 13.56 -7.89
CA ILE A 556 -0.08 13.80 -9.31
C ILE A 556 0.19 12.54 -10.16
N LEU A 557 1.35 11.91 -10.00
CA LEU A 557 1.75 10.72 -10.79
C LEU A 557 1.56 9.40 -10.02
N SER A 558 1.23 9.43 -8.73
CA SER A 558 1.16 8.30 -7.77
C SER A 558 2.46 7.51 -7.51
N ARG A 559 3.48 7.63 -8.36
CA ARG A 559 4.78 6.92 -8.29
C ARG A 559 5.80 7.53 -9.26
N VAL A 560 7.07 7.18 -9.08
CA VAL A 560 8.12 7.38 -10.10
C VAL A 560 7.93 6.37 -11.23
N GLN A 561 7.83 6.85 -12.47
CA GLN A 561 7.62 6.02 -13.66
C GLN A 561 8.04 6.75 -14.93
N GLY A 562 8.86 6.12 -15.78
CA GLY A 562 9.42 6.75 -16.98
C GLY A 562 10.22 8.04 -16.73
N ILE A 563 10.76 8.22 -15.52
CA ILE A 563 11.33 9.46 -14.98
C ILE A 563 12.60 9.15 -14.21
N TYR A 564 13.53 10.09 -14.18
CA TYR A 564 14.59 10.16 -13.17
C TYR A 564 14.51 11.44 -12.35
N TYR A 565 15.03 11.38 -11.12
CA TYR A 565 15.02 12.51 -10.19
C TYR A 565 16.32 12.59 -9.39
N PHE A 566 16.58 13.79 -8.87
CA PHE A 566 17.62 14.06 -7.89
C PHE A 566 17.02 14.80 -6.71
N LYS A 567 17.32 14.31 -5.50
CA LYS A 567 16.79 14.81 -4.24
C LYS A 567 17.92 15.03 -3.23
N PRO A 568 18.70 16.12 -3.34
CA PRO A 568 19.47 16.64 -2.22
C PRO A 568 18.54 17.14 -1.09
N GLY A 569 18.98 16.99 0.15
CA GLY A 569 18.27 17.49 1.32
C GLY A 569 19.14 17.54 2.57
N VAL A 570 18.64 18.24 3.56
CA VAL A 570 19.25 18.37 4.89
C VAL A 570 18.20 18.07 5.94
N GLU A 571 18.58 17.32 6.97
CA GLU A 571 17.82 17.15 8.20
C GLU A 571 18.68 17.63 9.38
N TYR A 572 18.06 18.35 10.31
CA TYR A 572 18.68 18.83 11.52
C TYR A 572 17.79 18.53 12.73
N ASP A 573 18.35 17.85 13.71
CA ASP A 573 17.67 17.47 14.95
C ASP A 573 17.89 18.59 15.97
N PHE A 574 16.89 19.47 16.17
CA PHE A 574 16.97 20.63 17.07
C PHE A 574 17.10 20.22 18.54
N THR A 575 16.36 19.18 18.94
CA THR A 575 16.49 18.53 20.24
C THR A 575 16.43 17.02 20.08
N LYS A 576 17.23 16.34 20.88
CA LYS A 576 17.41 14.88 20.82
C LYS A 576 17.84 14.42 22.20
N THR A 577 17.02 13.60 22.84
CA THR A 577 17.32 13.02 24.15
C THR A 577 17.78 11.58 24.01
N LEU A 578 18.43 11.04 25.04
CA LEU A 578 18.73 9.60 25.10
C LEU A 578 17.46 8.74 25.25
N ASP A 579 16.36 9.35 25.72
CA ASP A 579 15.07 8.68 26.01
C ASP A 579 14.17 8.54 24.76
N GLY A 580 14.70 8.85 23.56
CA GLY A 580 13.99 8.74 22.29
C GLY A 580 13.21 9.99 21.84
N GLU A 581 13.02 10.99 22.71
CA GLU A 581 12.38 12.25 22.32
C GLU A 581 13.22 13.03 21.31
N LYS A 582 12.58 13.48 20.24
CA LYS A 582 13.23 14.11 19.09
C LYS A 582 12.36 15.22 18.51
N PHE A 583 12.90 16.43 18.39
CA PHE A 583 12.32 17.50 17.58
C PHE A 583 13.31 17.91 16.49
N GLY A 584 12.87 18.01 15.24
CA GLY A 584 13.76 18.31 14.13
C GLY A 584 13.06 18.86 12.91
N GLY A 585 13.89 19.40 12.01
CA GLY A 585 13.48 19.98 10.73
C GLY A 585 14.21 19.31 9.58
N ARG A 586 13.57 19.30 8.41
CA ARG A 586 14.09 18.75 7.17
C ARG A 586 13.69 19.64 6.00
N ALA A 587 14.64 19.92 5.12
CA ALA A 587 14.44 20.65 3.88
C ALA A 587 15.01 19.84 2.71
N GLU A 588 14.24 19.66 1.65
CA GLU A 588 14.59 18.82 0.50
C GLU A 588 14.25 19.56 -0.81
N VAL A 589 15.09 19.38 -1.82
CA VAL A 589 14.87 19.93 -3.17
C VAL A 589 14.82 18.74 -4.13
N ILE A 590 13.73 18.58 -4.87
CA ILE A 590 13.56 17.51 -5.86
C ILE A 590 13.55 18.12 -7.26
N TYR A 591 14.49 17.75 -8.12
CA TYR A 591 14.42 18.02 -9.55
C TYR A 591 14.06 16.74 -10.31
N SER A 592 13.10 16.84 -11.23
CA SER A 592 12.48 15.70 -11.92
C SER A 592 12.47 15.86 -13.44
N ARG A 593 12.77 14.77 -14.16
CA ARG A 593 12.92 14.76 -15.61
C ARG A 593 12.52 13.43 -16.24
N ALA A 594 11.70 13.47 -17.28
CA ALA A 594 11.26 12.28 -17.99
C ALA A 594 12.40 11.61 -18.80
N SER A 595 12.46 10.29 -18.71
CA SER A 595 13.36 9.41 -19.47
C SER A 595 12.94 9.30 -20.95
N SER A 596 11.72 9.71 -21.30
CA SER A 596 11.22 9.75 -22.69
C SER A 596 10.22 10.90 -22.83
N PRO A 597 10.57 12.01 -23.53
CA PRO A 597 9.73 13.22 -23.60
C PRO A 597 8.32 12.98 -24.16
N VAL A 598 8.13 12.04 -25.07
CA VAL A 598 6.81 11.69 -25.64
C VAL A 598 5.79 11.20 -24.61
N GLN A 599 6.25 10.73 -23.44
CA GLN A 599 5.35 10.38 -22.34
C GLN A 599 4.78 11.60 -21.62
N THR A 600 5.40 12.78 -21.74
CA THR A 600 5.00 13.98 -21.00
C THR A 600 3.96 14.79 -21.78
N PRO A 601 2.93 15.39 -21.13
CA PRO A 601 1.91 16.17 -21.83
C PRO A 601 2.45 17.32 -22.70
N GLY A 602 3.58 17.93 -22.31
CA GLY A 602 4.23 19.01 -23.04
C GLY A 602 5.32 18.58 -24.04
N ASN A 603 5.53 17.26 -24.21
CA ASN A 603 6.61 16.67 -25.02
C ASN A 603 8.00 17.29 -24.76
N LYS A 604 8.34 17.48 -23.48
CA LYS A 604 9.61 18.05 -23.01
C LYS A 604 10.11 17.25 -21.81
N ALA A 605 11.42 17.13 -21.66
CA ALA A 605 12.00 16.27 -20.64
C ALA A 605 11.78 16.81 -19.21
N ASP A 606 12.03 18.10 -18.97
CA ASP A 606 12.03 18.69 -17.63
C ASP A 606 10.60 18.82 -17.07
N LEU A 607 10.33 18.18 -15.93
CA LEU A 607 8.99 18.12 -15.32
C LEU A 607 8.77 19.19 -14.25
N GLY A 608 9.72 19.37 -13.33
CA GLY A 608 9.57 20.34 -12.26
C GLY A 608 10.70 20.35 -11.25
N ILE A 609 10.69 21.41 -10.43
CA ILE A 609 11.46 21.51 -9.19
C ILE A 609 10.47 21.60 -8.02
N GLU A 610 10.57 20.71 -7.06
CA GLU A 610 9.76 20.70 -5.84
C GLU A 610 10.63 21.04 -4.62
N LEU A 611 10.11 21.84 -3.70
CA LEU A 611 10.74 22.19 -2.44
C LEU A 611 9.86 21.68 -1.30
N ASP A 612 10.40 20.76 -0.51
CA ASP A 612 9.72 20.15 0.64
C ASP A 612 10.35 20.62 1.94
N LEU A 613 9.51 21.17 2.84
CA LEU A 613 9.85 21.48 4.22
C LEU A 613 9.05 20.57 5.15
N THR A 614 9.70 20.05 6.18
CA THR A 614 9.08 19.16 7.16
C THR A 614 9.62 19.46 8.55
N LEU A 615 8.71 19.71 9.50
CA LEU A 615 8.99 19.73 10.93
C LEU A 615 8.40 18.46 11.54
N PHE A 616 9.15 17.77 12.40
CA PHE A 616 8.69 16.55 13.07
C PHE A 616 8.99 16.58 14.57
N TYR A 617 8.09 15.97 15.34
CA TYR A 617 8.24 15.71 16.76
C TYR A 617 7.93 14.23 17.04
N GLN A 618 8.75 13.59 17.86
CA GLN A 618 8.53 12.27 18.42
C GLN A 618 8.67 12.37 19.95
N SER A 619 7.66 11.90 20.68
CA SER A 619 7.69 11.87 22.14
C SER A 619 8.64 10.80 22.67
N LYS A 620 8.84 10.79 23.99
CA LYS A 620 9.40 9.61 24.68
C LYS A 620 8.46 8.42 24.53
N ASP A 621 9.05 7.23 24.50
CA ASP A 621 8.40 5.93 24.26
C ASP A 621 8.20 5.11 25.54
N GLY A 622 8.37 5.75 26.71
CA GLY A 622 8.14 5.14 28.04
C GLY A 622 8.93 3.86 28.33
N SER A 623 10.02 3.59 27.61
CA SER A 623 10.79 2.32 27.60
C SER A 623 10.03 1.05 27.19
N LEU A 624 8.81 1.17 26.65
CA LEU A 624 7.98 0.02 26.27
C LEU A 624 8.31 -0.54 24.88
N ASN A 625 8.87 0.28 24.00
CA ASN A 625 9.30 -0.16 22.68
C ASN A 625 10.64 -0.92 22.74
N ASN A 626 10.55 -2.25 22.60
CA ASN A 626 11.69 -3.16 22.59
C ASN A 626 12.63 -2.99 21.38
N ASP A 627 12.20 -2.29 20.32
CA ASP A 627 13.04 -1.97 19.16
C ASP A 627 13.14 -0.45 18.94
N PRO A 628 14.19 0.22 19.44
CA PRO A 628 14.38 1.66 19.26
C PRO A 628 14.65 2.10 17.80
N SER A 629 14.55 1.19 16.81
CA SER A 629 14.47 1.55 15.39
C SER A 629 13.04 1.66 14.84
N LYS A 630 12.03 1.20 15.58
CA LYS A 630 10.61 1.45 15.32
C LYS A 630 10.19 2.82 15.90
N LEU A 631 9.17 3.41 15.30
CA LEU A 631 8.41 4.50 15.91
C LEU A 631 7.54 3.93 17.02
N GLY A 632 7.55 4.56 18.19
CA GLY A 632 6.62 4.33 19.29
C GLY A 632 6.34 5.64 20.02
N GLY A 633 5.30 5.64 20.84
CA GLY A 633 4.75 6.85 21.46
C GLY A 633 4.03 7.75 20.46
N PHE A 634 3.94 9.05 20.78
CA PHE A 634 3.30 10.05 19.93
C PHE A 634 4.26 10.60 18.88
N TYR A 635 3.79 10.70 17.65
CA TYR A 635 4.50 11.29 16.52
C TYR A 635 3.66 12.36 15.84
N ALA A 636 4.22 13.54 15.64
CA ALA A 636 3.60 14.64 14.92
C ALA A 636 4.53 15.15 13.82
N MET A 637 3.96 15.56 12.69
CA MET A 637 4.72 16.12 11.58
C MET A 637 3.89 17.15 10.82
N LEU A 638 4.47 18.32 10.59
CA LEU A 638 3.92 19.39 9.76
C LEU A 638 4.80 19.52 8.51
N GLN A 639 4.20 19.46 7.33
CA GLN A 639 4.91 19.55 6.05
C GLN A 639 4.30 20.64 5.18
N TYR A 640 5.17 21.29 4.42
CA TYR A 640 4.81 22.22 3.35
C TYR A 640 5.63 21.87 2.10
N GLY A 641 4.95 21.66 0.98
CA GLY A 641 5.57 21.40 -0.32
C GLY A 641 5.15 22.45 -1.33
N VAL A 642 6.06 22.85 -2.23
CA VAL A 642 5.76 23.69 -3.39
C VAL A 642 6.46 23.15 -4.64
N LEU A 643 5.67 22.88 -5.68
CA LEU A 643 6.13 22.41 -6.98
C LEU A 643 6.07 23.55 -8.00
N PHE A 644 7.21 23.84 -8.61
CA PHE A 644 7.36 24.71 -9.78
C PHE A 644 7.38 23.82 -11.03
N PRO A 645 6.25 23.70 -11.76
CA PRO A 645 6.17 22.83 -12.93
C PRO A 645 6.95 23.44 -14.10
N LEU A 646 7.61 22.59 -14.88
CA LEU A 646 8.38 22.94 -16.07
C LEU A 646 7.69 22.40 -17.32
N GLY A 647 8.27 22.70 -18.48
CA GLY A 647 7.63 22.53 -19.79
C GLY A 647 7.12 21.12 -20.11
N GLY A 648 7.64 20.06 -19.49
CA GLY A 648 7.16 18.70 -19.68
C GLY A 648 5.74 18.46 -19.14
N LEU A 649 5.32 19.21 -18.11
CA LEU A 649 3.96 19.20 -17.55
C LEU A 649 3.03 20.22 -18.25
N GLY A 650 3.56 20.99 -19.21
CA GLY A 650 2.83 21.97 -20.02
C GLY A 650 2.00 21.35 -21.14
N TYR A 651 1.48 22.19 -22.03
CA TYR A 651 0.78 21.78 -23.24
C TYR A 651 1.72 21.67 -24.44
N LEU A 652 1.28 20.99 -25.50
CA LEU A 652 1.97 20.99 -26.78
C LEU A 652 1.90 22.38 -27.43
N ASN A 653 2.95 22.79 -28.15
CA ASN A 653 3.05 24.14 -28.75
C ASN A 653 1.90 24.49 -29.73
N SER A 654 1.25 23.49 -30.32
CA SER A 654 0.13 23.63 -31.27
C SER A 654 -1.25 23.41 -30.64
N GLN A 655 -1.31 23.17 -29.34
CA GLN A 655 -2.57 22.91 -28.62
C GLN A 655 -3.30 24.23 -28.38
N VAL A 656 -4.61 24.24 -28.63
CA VAL A 656 -5.50 25.41 -28.51
C VAL A 656 -6.83 25.00 -27.88
N ILE A 657 -7.56 25.97 -27.33
CA ILE A 657 -8.96 25.79 -26.96
C ILE A 657 -9.79 25.69 -28.23
N SER A 658 -10.47 24.55 -28.43
CA SER A 658 -11.01 24.13 -29.72
C SER A 658 -12.06 25.10 -30.31
N THR A 659 -12.81 25.80 -29.46
CA THR A 659 -13.88 26.73 -29.88
C THR A 659 -13.39 28.16 -30.16
N THR A 660 -12.26 28.58 -29.58
CA THR A 660 -11.78 29.97 -29.66
C THR A 660 -10.46 30.12 -30.41
N GLY A 661 -9.72 29.03 -30.62
CA GLY A 661 -8.35 29.06 -31.14
C GLY A 661 -7.34 29.70 -30.17
N ALA A 662 -7.77 30.06 -28.95
CA ALA A 662 -6.91 30.67 -27.95
C ALA A 662 -5.86 29.68 -27.45
N ARG A 663 -4.69 30.19 -27.06
CA ARG A 663 -3.69 29.38 -26.36
C ARG A 663 -4.23 28.92 -25.00
N PRO A 664 -3.96 27.68 -24.57
CA PRO A 664 -4.26 27.24 -23.21
C PRO A 664 -3.57 28.13 -22.17
N PRO A 665 -4.09 28.19 -20.92
CA PRO A 665 -3.44 28.94 -19.84
C PRO A 665 -2.03 28.40 -19.55
N GLU A 666 -1.15 29.26 -19.04
CA GLU A 666 0.17 28.83 -18.59
C GLU A 666 0.07 27.93 -17.36
N ILE A 667 1.04 27.03 -17.22
CA ILE A 667 1.16 26.18 -16.02
C ILE A 667 1.57 27.00 -14.81
N SER A 668 0.96 26.73 -13.67
CA SER A 668 1.21 27.45 -12.41
C SER A 668 1.53 26.50 -11.26
N SER A 669 2.25 26.99 -10.24
CA SER A 669 2.76 26.16 -9.14
C SER A 669 1.66 25.49 -8.32
N ALA A 670 1.94 24.27 -7.86
CA ALA A 670 1.11 23.55 -6.89
C ALA A 670 1.71 23.68 -5.49
N GLN A 671 0.87 23.69 -4.47
CA GLN A 671 1.29 23.78 -3.06
C GLN A 671 0.50 22.80 -2.20
N ILE A 672 1.14 22.25 -1.17
CA ILE A 672 0.50 21.37 -0.19
C ILE A 672 0.89 21.78 1.23
N VAL A 673 -0.10 21.83 2.13
CA VAL A 673 0.10 21.89 3.58
C VAL A 673 -0.44 20.60 4.17
N ARG A 674 0.32 20.01 5.09
CA ARG A 674 0.03 18.67 5.61
C ARG A 674 0.35 18.54 7.08
N LEU A 675 -0.66 18.27 7.90
CA LEU A 675 -0.52 17.87 9.30
C LEU A 675 -0.70 16.37 9.41
N PHE A 676 0.26 15.69 10.05
CA PHE A 676 0.22 14.28 10.39
C PHE A 676 0.32 14.15 11.91
N LEU A 677 -0.58 13.38 12.52
CA LEU A 677 -0.53 13.00 13.93
C LEU A 677 -0.66 11.48 14.02
N GLY A 678 0.09 10.85 14.92
CA GLY A 678 0.04 9.42 15.11
C GLY A 678 0.47 8.98 16.50
N VAL A 679 0.06 7.77 16.85
CA VAL A 679 0.50 7.04 18.05
C VAL A 679 0.87 5.65 17.58
N ALA A 680 2.08 5.20 17.88
CA ALA A 680 2.56 3.85 17.56
C ALA A 680 2.91 3.10 18.86
N PHE A 681 2.74 1.78 18.84
CA PHE A 681 2.95 0.87 19.97
C PHE A 681 3.37 -0.52 19.48
#